data_AF-A0A380E3R9-F1
#
_entry.id   AF-A0A380E3R9-F1
#
_cell.length_a   1.000
_cell.length_b   1.000
_cell.length_c   1.000
_cell.angle_alpha   90.00
_cell.angle_beta   90.00
_cell.angle_gamma   90.00
#
_symmetry.space_group_name_H-M   'P 1'
#
loop_
_entity.id
_entity.type
_entity.pdbx_description
1 polymer ?
#
loop_
_entity_poly.entity_id
_entity_poly.type
_entity_poly.pdbx_seq_one_letter_code
_entity_poly.pdbx_strand_id
1 'polypeptide(L)'
;METLKHLVHNEIPNAEQTVNYQNADDIAKTNFDDAKRLANTLLNSDNTNVNDINGAIQAVNDAIQNLNGDQRLQYAKDKAIQSINQALANKLKEIEASNATDQDKLIAKNKAEELANSIINNINKATSNQDVSQVQTAGNQAIEQVHANEIPKAKIDANKDADKQVQALIDEIDRNPNLTDKEKQALKDRINQILQQGHNDINNAMTKEEIEQAKERLAQALQDIKDLVKAKEDAKQDVDKQVQALIDEIDQNPNLTDKEKQALKDRINQILQQGHNGINNAMTKEEIEQAKERLAQALQDIKDLVKAKEDAKNKIKALANAKRDQINSNPDLTPEQKAKALKEIDEAEKRALQNVENAQTKDQLNQGLNLGLDDIRNTHVWEVDTQPAVNEIFDATPEQILVNGELIVHRDDIITEQDILAHINLIDQLTAEVIDTPSTTSISDSLTAKVEVTLLDGSKVIVNVPVKVVEKELAVVKQQAIESIENAAQQKINDINNHATLTPEQKEAAIAEVNKLKQQAIERINNAADVHTVEEVQQQEQAQIEQFNPEQFTIDQAKSNAIQSITDAIQHMIDEINASKDLTDKEKQEAISKLNQLKEQAIQAIQRAQSIDEITQQLDQFKAQIKAVNPFAKELEKRKKSAISKIKDISTDKINRIKNSTIGTADEKQAAMNRINEIVLETIRDINNAHTLQQVEAALNNGIARILAVQIVTSNHSKHSSDSDGESNSHLRIGYGTVNHPFNSSPIGHKKKLDQDDEIDPLHMRHFGDRIGNVIKNALGVVGISGLLASFWFFIAKRRRKEDEEEEMEIRDNSKDKKKGSIEGTKHLPLLFAKRRRKEDEEDVTIEEKDSLNNGESLDKVKHTPFFLPKRRRKEDEEDVEVTNENTDEKVLKDNEHSPLLIAKRRKDKEEDVETTTSIESKDEDVPLLLAKKKNQKDNQSKDKKSASKNTSKKVVAKKKKKKSKKNKK
;
A
#
# COMPACT_ATOMS: atom_id res chain seq x y z
N MET A 1 -79.24 -47.19 -37.34
CA MET A 1 -78.81 -48.02 -36.20
C MET A 1 -77.30 -48.21 -36.16
N GLU A 2 -76.66 -48.87 -37.16
CA GLU A 2 -75.20 -49.12 -37.11
C GLU A 2 -74.33 -47.86 -36.89
N THR A 3 -74.69 -46.72 -37.49
CA THR A 3 -74.01 -45.42 -37.24
C THR A 3 -74.07 -44.99 -35.76
N LEU A 4 -75.18 -45.25 -35.07
CA LEU A 4 -75.34 -44.96 -33.64
C LEU A 4 -74.50 -45.92 -32.80
N LYS A 5 -74.43 -47.20 -33.18
CA LYS A 5 -73.48 -48.16 -32.55
C LYS A 5 -72.03 -47.68 -32.71
N HIS A 6 -71.64 -47.21 -33.89
CA HIS A 6 -70.28 -46.71 -34.14
C HIS A 6 -69.95 -45.51 -33.26
N LEU A 7 -70.86 -44.53 -33.17
CA LEU A 7 -70.70 -43.36 -32.30
C LEU A 7 -70.56 -43.75 -30.81
N VAL A 8 -71.39 -44.67 -30.33
CA VAL A 8 -71.38 -45.10 -28.92
C VAL A 8 -70.13 -45.92 -28.54
N HIS A 9 -69.66 -46.81 -29.43
CA HIS A 9 -68.52 -47.70 -29.11
C HIS A 9 -67.15 -47.10 -29.45
N ASN A 10 -67.07 -46.21 -30.44
CA ASN A 10 -65.80 -45.68 -30.95
C ASN A 10 -65.67 -44.18 -30.69
N GLU A 11 -66.54 -43.36 -31.28
CA GLU A 11 -66.33 -41.90 -31.32
C GLU A 11 -66.48 -41.22 -29.96
N ILE A 12 -67.49 -41.60 -29.17
CA ILE A 12 -67.70 -41.06 -27.82
C ILE A 12 -66.51 -41.39 -26.89
N PRO A 13 -66.08 -42.67 -26.73
CA PRO A 13 -64.90 -42.99 -25.92
C PRO A 13 -63.60 -42.35 -26.42
N ASN A 14 -63.44 -42.16 -27.73
CA ASN A 14 -62.29 -41.44 -28.30
C ASN A 14 -62.35 -39.95 -27.94
N ALA A 15 -63.52 -39.31 -28.09
CA ALA A 15 -63.72 -37.90 -27.76
C ALA A 15 -63.44 -37.61 -26.29
N GLU A 16 -63.89 -38.47 -25.36
CA GLU A 16 -63.63 -38.35 -23.91
C GLU A 16 -62.13 -38.36 -23.55
N GLN A 17 -61.29 -38.98 -24.37
CA GLN A 17 -59.84 -39.00 -24.18
C GLN A 17 -59.12 -37.78 -24.78
N THR A 18 -59.82 -36.91 -25.52
CA THR A 18 -59.19 -35.73 -26.16
C THR A 18 -58.91 -34.60 -25.16
N VAL A 19 -57.89 -33.79 -25.49
CA VAL A 19 -57.62 -32.50 -24.85
C VAL A 19 -58.85 -31.59 -24.92
N ASN A 20 -59.60 -31.66 -26.04
CA ASN A 20 -60.80 -30.87 -26.28
C ASN A 20 -61.96 -31.22 -25.33
N TYR A 21 -62.15 -32.50 -24.97
CA TYR A 21 -63.09 -32.88 -23.92
C TYR A 21 -62.55 -32.53 -22.53
N GLN A 22 -61.32 -32.95 -22.21
CA GLN A 22 -60.74 -32.78 -20.87
C GLN A 22 -60.74 -31.32 -20.42
N ASN A 23 -60.41 -30.38 -21.31
CA ASN A 23 -60.36 -28.95 -21.02
C ASN A 23 -61.67 -28.19 -21.32
N ALA A 24 -62.73 -28.85 -21.83
CA ALA A 24 -64.02 -28.19 -22.09
C ALA A 24 -64.63 -27.63 -20.80
N ASP A 25 -65.51 -26.62 -20.94
CA ASP A 25 -66.32 -26.16 -19.80
C ASP A 25 -67.44 -27.15 -19.43
N ASP A 26 -68.03 -26.89 -18.26
CA ASP A 26 -68.97 -27.81 -17.63
C ASP A 26 -70.31 -27.87 -18.37
N ILE A 27 -70.66 -26.86 -19.17
CA ILE A 27 -71.86 -26.86 -20.03
C ILE A 27 -71.59 -27.71 -21.27
N ALA A 28 -70.45 -27.51 -21.94
CA ALA A 28 -70.06 -28.33 -23.09
C ALA A 28 -69.91 -29.81 -22.71
N LYS A 29 -69.38 -30.12 -21.52
CA LYS A 29 -69.33 -31.48 -20.97
C LYS A 29 -70.72 -32.03 -20.65
N THR A 30 -71.57 -31.26 -19.96
CA THR A 30 -72.95 -31.70 -19.65
C THR A 30 -73.75 -32.01 -20.91
N ASN A 31 -73.64 -31.18 -21.96
CA ASN A 31 -74.28 -31.41 -23.25
C ASN A 31 -73.78 -32.69 -23.93
N PHE A 32 -72.48 -32.96 -23.85
CA PHE A 32 -71.86 -34.21 -24.33
C PHE A 32 -72.34 -35.43 -23.54
N ASP A 33 -72.38 -35.35 -22.21
CA ASP A 33 -72.84 -36.44 -21.33
C ASP A 33 -74.35 -36.71 -21.48
N ASP A 34 -75.17 -35.68 -21.69
CA ASP A 34 -76.59 -35.81 -22.00
C ASP A 34 -76.82 -36.45 -23.38
N ALA A 35 -76.07 -36.03 -24.41
CA ALA A 35 -76.14 -36.64 -25.74
C ALA A 35 -75.66 -38.10 -25.71
N LYS A 36 -74.58 -38.39 -24.99
CA LYS A 36 -74.08 -39.75 -24.71
C LYS A 36 -75.12 -40.59 -24.00
N ARG A 37 -75.81 -40.06 -22.97
CA ARG A 37 -76.89 -40.78 -22.28
C ARG A 37 -78.05 -41.09 -23.24
N LEU A 38 -78.51 -40.10 -24.00
CA LEU A 38 -79.61 -40.26 -24.96
C LEU A 38 -79.29 -41.30 -26.05
N ALA A 39 -78.07 -41.26 -26.61
CA ALA A 39 -77.59 -42.25 -27.56
C ALA A 39 -77.57 -43.67 -26.98
N ASN A 40 -77.10 -43.84 -25.74
CA ASN A 40 -77.10 -45.14 -25.05
C ASN A 40 -78.52 -45.62 -24.72
N THR A 41 -79.46 -44.73 -24.36
CA THR A 41 -80.86 -45.11 -24.11
C THR A 41 -81.52 -45.64 -25.39
N LEU A 42 -81.31 -44.97 -26.54
CA LEU A 42 -81.90 -45.38 -27.81
C LEU A 42 -81.23 -46.64 -28.41
N LEU A 43 -79.97 -46.91 -28.07
CA LEU A 43 -79.27 -48.14 -28.46
C LEU A 43 -79.89 -49.40 -27.83
N ASN A 44 -80.47 -49.26 -26.63
CA ASN A 44 -81.00 -50.35 -25.81
C ASN A 44 -82.54 -50.41 -25.80
N SER A 45 -83.19 -49.91 -26.85
CA SER A 45 -84.66 -49.79 -26.92
C SER A 45 -85.25 -50.56 -28.10
N ASP A 46 -86.18 -51.47 -27.81
CA ASP A 46 -86.73 -52.47 -28.74
C ASP A 46 -87.60 -51.89 -29.88
N ASN A 47 -87.99 -50.60 -29.82
CA ASN A 47 -88.92 -50.00 -30.78
C ASN A 47 -88.59 -48.51 -31.03
N THR A 48 -87.49 -48.25 -31.74
CA THR A 48 -86.99 -46.90 -32.05
C THR A 48 -87.25 -46.48 -33.50
N ASN A 49 -87.74 -45.25 -33.70
CA ASN A 49 -87.95 -44.70 -35.04
C ASN A 49 -86.61 -44.19 -35.63
N VAL A 50 -86.50 -44.23 -36.96
CA VAL A 50 -85.36 -43.68 -37.71
C VAL A 50 -85.13 -42.21 -37.37
N ASN A 51 -86.20 -41.44 -37.14
CA ASN A 51 -86.10 -40.02 -36.77
C ASN A 51 -85.40 -39.82 -35.41
N ASP A 52 -85.73 -40.62 -34.40
CA ASP A 52 -85.15 -40.51 -33.05
C ASP A 52 -83.67 -40.95 -33.07
N ILE A 53 -83.36 -42.00 -33.82
CA ILE A 53 -81.98 -42.47 -34.06
C ILE A 53 -81.15 -41.38 -34.77
N ASN A 54 -81.72 -40.72 -35.78
CA ASN A 54 -81.03 -39.64 -36.50
C ASN A 54 -80.85 -38.40 -35.63
N GLY A 55 -81.85 -38.03 -34.82
CA GLY A 55 -81.74 -36.96 -33.83
C GLY A 55 -80.66 -37.24 -32.77
N ALA A 56 -80.51 -38.48 -32.33
CA ALA A 56 -79.45 -38.91 -31.42
C ALA A 56 -78.06 -38.85 -32.06
N ILE A 57 -77.93 -39.34 -33.30
CA ILE A 57 -76.71 -39.24 -34.11
C ILE A 57 -76.29 -37.76 -34.25
N GLN A 58 -77.24 -36.89 -34.58
CA GLN A 58 -76.99 -35.45 -34.69
C GLN A 58 -76.59 -34.85 -33.33
N ALA A 59 -77.36 -35.08 -32.26
CA ALA A 59 -77.06 -34.53 -30.94
C ALA A 59 -75.67 -34.91 -30.42
N VAL A 60 -75.20 -36.14 -30.68
CA VAL A 60 -73.82 -36.56 -30.35
C VAL A 60 -72.79 -35.83 -31.22
N ASN A 61 -72.99 -35.74 -32.53
CA ASN A 61 -72.08 -35.03 -33.43
C ASN A 61 -71.98 -33.53 -33.09
N ASP A 62 -73.12 -32.89 -32.87
CA ASP A 62 -73.23 -31.49 -32.48
C ASP A 62 -72.57 -31.27 -31.12
N ALA A 63 -72.77 -32.16 -30.13
CA ALA A 63 -72.08 -32.06 -28.84
C ALA A 63 -70.56 -32.27 -28.94
N ILE A 64 -70.08 -33.19 -29.77
CA ILE A 64 -68.64 -33.38 -30.07
C ILE A 64 -68.04 -32.11 -30.68
N GLN A 65 -68.72 -31.47 -31.64
CA GLN A 65 -68.24 -30.24 -32.28
C GLN A 65 -68.30 -29.02 -31.34
N ASN A 66 -69.23 -29.00 -30.39
CA ASN A 66 -69.35 -27.95 -29.38
C ASN A 66 -68.39 -28.11 -28.18
N LEU A 67 -67.56 -29.16 -28.14
CA LEU A 67 -66.45 -29.24 -27.19
C LEU A 67 -65.41 -28.14 -27.49
N ASN A 68 -65.05 -27.38 -26.47
CA ASN A 68 -64.26 -26.15 -26.60
C ASN A 68 -62.94 -26.17 -25.79
N GLY A 69 -62.53 -27.32 -25.27
CA GLY A 69 -61.34 -27.44 -24.43
C GLY A 69 -60.04 -27.00 -25.09
N ASP A 70 -59.86 -27.22 -26.39
CA ASP A 70 -58.67 -26.77 -27.12
C ASP A 70 -58.62 -25.24 -27.19
N GLN A 71 -59.76 -24.59 -27.41
CA GLN A 71 -59.89 -23.13 -27.39
C GLN A 71 -59.64 -22.57 -25.98
N ARG A 72 -60.21 -23.20 -24.94
CA ARG A 72 -60.00 -22.81 -23.54
C ARG A 72 -58.54 -22.98 -23.12
N LEU A 73 -57.89 -24.07 -23.53
CA LEU A 73 -56.48 -24.33 -23.25
C LEU A 73 -55.57 -23.32 -23.97
N GLN A 74 -55.84 -22.97 -25.23
CA GLN A 74 -55.07 -21.95 -25.93
C GLN A 74 -55.21 -20.57 -25.26
N TYR A 75 -56.45 -20.17 -24.94
CA TYR A 75 -56.71 -18.92 -24.20
C TYR A 75 -56.00 -18.89 -22.82
N ALA A 76 -55.97 -20.03 -22.11
CA ALA A 76 -55.22 -20.15 -20.86
C ALA A 76 -53.71 -19.97 -21.08
N LYS A 77 -53.14 -20.59 -22.13
CA LYS A 77 -51.73 -20.44 -22.50
C LYS A 77 -51.37 -19.00 -22.86
N ASP A 78 -52.16 -18.36 -23.72
CA ASP A 78 -51.93 -16.98 -24.17
C ASP A 78 -51.95 -16.00 -22.99
N LYS A 79 -52.94 -16.16 -22.10
CA LYS A 79 -53.06 -15.36 -20.86
C LYS A 79 -51.91 -15.62 -19.88
N ALA A 80 -51.46 -16.86 -19.75
CA ALA A 80 -50.30 -17.20 -18.92
C ALA A 80 -49.00 -16.62 -19.49
N ILE A 81 -48.79 -16.69 -20.81
CA ILE A 81 -47.64 -16.08 -21.49
C ILE A 81 -47.66 -14.55 -21.33
N GLN A 82 -48.83 -13.91 -21.44
CA GLN A 82 -48.99 -12.47 -21.17
C GLN A 82 -48.58 -12.13 -19.72
N SER A 83 -48.97 -12.94 -18.72
CA SER A 83 -48.55 -12.77 -17.33
C SER A 83 -47.03 -12.89 -17.16
N ILE A 84 -46.39 -13.88 -17.78
CA ILE A 84 -44.93 -14.07 -17.70
C ILE A 84 -44.19 -12.90 -18.35
N ASN A 85 -44.65 -12.44 -19.52
CA ASN A 85 -44.08 -11.27 -20.18
C ASN A 85 -44.24 -9.98 -19.35
N GLN A 86 -45.36 -9.81 -18.65
CA GLN A 86 -45.57 -8.68 -17.74
C GLN A 86 -44.69 -8.78 -16.48
N ALA A 87 -44.54 -9.97 -15.90
CA ALA A 87 -43.63 -10.20 -14.77
C ALA A 87 -42.18 -9.90 -15.15
N LEU A 88 -41.72 -10.40 -16.31
CA LEU A 88 -40.41 -10.08 -16.86
C LEU A 88 -40.23 -8.57 -17.09
N ALA A 89 -41.17 -7.90 -17.77
CA ALA A 89 -41.07 -6.47 -18.05
C ALA A 89 -41.06 -5.59 -16.79
N ASN A 90 -41.67 -6.04 -15.69
CA ASN A 90 -41.55 -5.40 -14.38
C ASN A 90 -40.18 -5.70 -13.74
N LYS A 91 -39.72 -6.96 -13.78
CA LYS A 91 -38.45 -7.37 -13.19
C LYS A 91 -37.23 -6.72 -13.85
N LEU A 92 -37.25 -6.56 -15.18
CA LEU A 92 -36.20 -5.84 -15.92
C LEU A 92 -36.10 -4.36 -15.49
N LYS A 93 -37.21 -3.73 -15.09
CA LYS A 93 -37.21 -2.35 -14.54
C LYS A 93 -36.68 -2.30 -13.10
N GLU A 94 -37.04 -3.28 -12.27
CA GLU A 94 -36.48 -3.40 -10.91
C GLU A 94 -34.95 -3.59 -10.95
N ILE A 95 -34.48 -4.49 -11.83
CA ILE A 95 -33.05 -4.71 -12.06
C ILE A 95 -32.36 -3.43 -12.57
N GLU A 96 -32.99 -2.69 -13.50
CA GLU A 96 -32.46 -1.40 -13.97
C GLU A 96 -32.34 -0.36 -12.86
N ALA A 97 -33.34 -0.29 -11.96
CA ALA A 97 -33.38 0.65 -10.84
C ALA A 97 -32.48 0.28 -9.65
N SER A 98 -31.96 -0.94 -9.58
CA SER A 98 -31.06 -1.40 -8.51
C SER A 98 -29.75 -0.61 -8.44
N ASN A 99 -29.11 -0.56 -7.27
CA ASN A 99 -27.74 -0.03 -7.11
C ASN A 99 -26.69 -1.14 -7.32
N ALA A 100 -26.80 -1.86 -8.43
CA ALA A 100 -25.82 -2.84 -8.91
C ALA A 100 -24.94 -2.25 -10.03
N THR A 101 -23.85 -2.93 -10.40
CA THR A 101 -23.06 -2.53 -11.58
C THR A 101 -23.79 -2.87 -12.87
N ASP A 102 -23.46 -2.20 -13.98
CA ASP A 102 -24.10 -2.49 -15.28
C ASP A 102 -23.88 -3.95 -15.73
N GLN A 103 -22.76 -4.57 -15.33
CA GLN A 103 -22.47 -5.99 -15.55
C GLN A 103 -23.36 -6.90 -14.68
N ASP A 104 -23.50 -6.61 -13.38
CA ASP A 104 -24.39 -7.38 -12.49
C ASP A 104 -25.86 -7.25 -12.90
N LYS A 105 -26.26 -6.06 -13.38
CA LYS A 105 -27.58 -5.82 -13.98
C LYS A 105 -27.77 -6.65 -15.24
N LEU A 106 -26.82 -6.65 -16.17
CA LEU A 106 -26.90 -7.43 -17.40
C LEU A 106 -27.00 -8.94 -17.12
N ILE A 107 -26.22 -9.45 -16.16
CA ILE A 107 -26.30 -10.86 -15.73
C ILE A 107 -27.69 -11.19 -15.18
N ALA A 108 -28.27 -10.32 -14.34
CA ALA A 108 -29.62 -10.52 -13.80
C ALA A 108 -30.72 -10.42 -14.87
N LYS A 109 -30.61 -9.47 -15.83
CA LYS A 109 -31.55 -9.35 -16.96
C LYS A 109 -31.54 -10.61 -17.83
N ASN A 110 -30.37 -11.05 -18.27
CA ASN A 110 -30.22 -12.25 -19.09
C ASN A 110 -30.82 -13.48 -18.39
N LYS A 111 -30.54 -13.65 -17.08
CA LYS A 111 -31.11 -14.74 -16.27
C LYS A 111 -32.64 -14.67 -16.17
N ALA A 112 -33.23 -13.47 -16.04
CA ALA A 112 -34.68 -13.30 -16.02
C ALA A 112 -35.30 -13.64 -17.39
N GLU A 113 -34.67 -13.24 -18.49
CA GLU A 113 -35.10 -13.53 -19.86
C GLU A 113 -34.99 -15.02 -20.20
N GLU A 114 -33.88 -15.69 -19.84
CA GLU A 114 -33.70 -17.14 -19.98
C GLU A 114 -34.77 -17.93 -19.21
N LEU A 115 -35.05 -17.52 -17.95
CA LEU A 115 -36.10 -18.13 -17.13
C LEU A 115 -37.49 -17.92 -17.75
N ALA A 116 -37.84 -16.70 -18.16
CA ALA A 116 -39.11 -16.41 -18.80
C ALA A 116 -39.32 -17.23 -20.09
N ASN A 117 -38.29 -17.33 -20.94
CA ASN A 117 -38.32 -18.17 -22.14
C ASN A 117 -38.50 -19.66 -21.80
N SER A 118 -37.85 -20.16 -20.75
CA SER A 118 -38.04 -21.54 -20.27
C SER A 118 -39.47 -21.80 -19.78
N ILE A 119 -40.05 -20.86 -19.01
CA ILE A 119 -41.41 -20.93 -18.50
C ILE A 119 -42.43 -20.90 -19.66
N ILE A 120 -42.28 -20.00 -20.63
CA ILE A 120 -43.14 -19.91 -21.83
C ILE A 120 -43.11 -21.20 -22.63
N ASN A 121 -41.94 -21.82 -22.79
CA ASN A 121 -41.81 -23.13 -23.44
C ASN A 121 -42.53 -24.26 -22.67
N ASN A 122 -42.61 -24.17 -21.35
CA ASN A 122 -43.35 -25.14 -20.53
C ASN A 122 -44.86 -24.88 -20.56
N ILE A 123 -45.31 -23.62 -20.59
CA ILE A 123 -46.72 -23.25 -20.82
C ILE A 123 -47.19 -23.80 -22.18
N ASN A 124 -46.40 -23.61 -23.24
CA ASN A 124 -46.74 -24.13 -24.57
C ASN A 124 -46.88 -25.66 -24.62
N LYS A 125 -46.07 -26.40 -23.85
CA LYS A 125 -46.11 -27.86 -23.72
C LYS A 125 -47.25 -28.40 -22.85
N ALA A 126 -47.86 -27.57 -22.00
CA ALA A 126 -48.92 -28.01 -21.09
C ALA A 126 -50.14 -28.56 -21.85
N THR A 127 -50.74 -29.65 -21.34
CA THR A 127 -51.91 -30.32 -21.94
C THR A 127 -53.21 -30.08 -21.17
N SER A 128 -53.15 -29.49 -19.97
CA SER A 128 -54.34 -29.06 -19.22
C SER A 128 -54.28 -27.62 -18.73
N ASN A 129 -55.46 -27.04 -18.52
CA ASN A 129 -55.63 -25.72 -17.88
C ASN A 129 -55.00 -25.67 -16.47
N GLN A 130 -54.94 -26.80 -15.76
CA GLN A 130 -54.31 -26.88 -14.45
C GLN A 130 -52.79 -26.76 -14.55
N ASP A 131 -52.16 -27.46 -15.49
CA ASP A 131 -50.72 -27.43 -15.69
C ASP A 131 -50.25 -26.02 -16.10
N VAL A 132 -51.00 -25.36 -17.00
CA VAL A 132 -50.76 -23.96 -17.39
C VAL A 132 -50.75 -23.04 -16.16
N SER A 133 -51.75 -23.17 -15.28
CA SER A 133 -51.87 -22.37 -14.05
C SER A 133 -50.73 -22.63 -13.06
N GLN A 134 -50.30 -23.90 -12.89
CA GLN A 134 -49.18 -24.25 -12.04
C GLN A 134 -47.85 -23.70 -12.58
N VAL A 135 -47.58 -23.87 -13.88
CA VAL A 135 -46.36 -23.35 -14.52
C VAL A 135 -46.32 -21.82 -14.51
N GLN A 136 -47.47 -21.14 -14.73
CA GLN A 136 -47.57 -19.69 -14.60
C GLN A 136 -47.25 -19.22 -13.17
N THR A 137 -47.82 -19.88 -12.15
CA THR A 137 -47.68 -19.48 -10.75
C THR A 137 -46.23 -19.65 -10.28
N ALA A 138 -45.64 -20.83 -10.50
CA ALA A 138 -44.24 -21.09 -10.16
C ALA A 138 -43.27 -20.23 -11.01
N GLY A 139 -43.63 -19.94 -12.26
CA GLY A 139 -42.84 -19.11 -13.16
C GLY A 139 -42.77 -17.64 -12.74
N ASN A 140 -43.92 -17.05 -12.36
CA ASN A 140 -43.97 -15.70 -11.79
C ASN A 140 -43.06 -15.60 -10.55
N GLN A 141 -43.16 -16.55 -9.63
CA GLN A 141 -42.30 -16.62 -8.42
C GLN A 141 -40.81 -16.78 -8.77
N ALA A 142 -40.48 -17.61 -9.76
CA ALA A 142 -39.09 -17.80 -10.19
C ALA A 142 -38.46 -16.54 -10.80
N ILE A 143 -39.24 -15.73 -11.53
CA ILE A 143 -38.81 -14.42 -12.06
C ILE A 143 -38.69 -13.39 -10.93
N GLU A 144 -39.62 -13.39 -9.97
CA GLU A 144 -39.62 -12.48 -8.81
C GLU A 144 -38.35 -12.61 -7.95
N GLN A 145 -37.72 -13.79 -7.90
CA GLN A 145 -36.46 -14.03 -7.15
C GLN A 145 -35.18 -13.61 -7.89
N VAL A 146 -35.25 -13.04 -9.11
CA VAL A 146 -34.05 -12.65 -9.90
C VAL A 146 -33.60 -11.23 -9.59
N HIS A 147 -32.71 -11.05 -8.61
CA HIS A 147 -32.13 -9.74 -8.28
C HIS A 147 -30.70 -9.58 -8.82
N ALA A 148 -30.27 -8.34 -9.06
CA ALA A 148 -28.89 -8.00 -9.38
C ALA A 148 -28.02 -7.96 -8.11
N ASN A 149 -26.73 -8.21 -8.27
CA ASN A 149 -25.78 -8.17 -7.16
C ASN A 149 -25.32 -6.72 -6.89
N GLU A 150 -25.71 -6.16 -5.75
CA GLU A 150 -25.36 -4.78 -5.38
C GLU A 150 -24.00 -4.67 -4.65
N ILE A 151 -23.40 -5.79 -4.21
CA ILE A 151 -22.16 -5.78 -3.44
C ILE A 151 -20.98 -5.12 -4.18
N PRO A 152 -20.70 -5.39 -5.48
CA PRO A 152 -19.56 -4.79 -6.17
C PRO A 152 -19.72 -3.27 -6.33
N LYS A 153 -20.94 -2.78 -6.53
CA LYS A 153 -21.25 -1.36 -6.61
C LYS A 153 -21.12 -0.67 -5.25
N ALA A 154 -21.59 -1.31 -4.18
CA ALA A 154 -21.43 -0.82 -2.81
C ALA A 154 -19.95 -0.66 -2.42
N LYS A 155 -19.07 -1.59 -2.81
CA LYS A 155 -17.61 -1.47 -2.61
C LYS A 155 -17.02 -0.27 -3.33
N ILE A 156 -17.38 -0.05 -4.59
CA ILE A 156 -16.91 1.09 -5.39
C ILE A 156 -17.34 2.42 -4.74
N ASP A 157 -18.60 2.51 -4.29
CA ASP A 157 -19.11 3.73 -3.63
C ASP A 157 -18.48 3.95 -2.25
N ALA A 158 -18.23 2.87 -1.49
CA ALA A 158 -17.57 2.92 -0.19
C ALA A 158 -16.09 3.38 -0.29
N ASN A 159 -15.32 2.79 -1.21
CA ASN A 159 -13.93 3.22 -1.47
C ASN A 159 -13.87 4.69 -1.92
N LYS A 160 -14.82 5.11 -2.77
CA LYS A 160 -14.94 6.50 -3.23
C LYS A 160 -15.37 7.47 -2.13
N ASP A 161 -15.98 7.00 -1.04
CA ASP A 161 -16.25 7.85 0.12
C ASP A 161 -15.04 7.90 1.08
N ALA A 162 -14.37 6.78 1.29
CA ALA A 162 -13.08 6.69 1.97
C ALA A 162 -12.04 7.66 1.37
N ASP A 163 -11.89 7.66 0.03
CA ASP A 163 -11.01 8.59 -0.70
C ASP A 163 -11.29 10.07 -0.35
N LYS A 164 -12.58 10.47 -0.24
CA LYS A 164 -12.96 11.85 0.11
C LYS A 164 -12.66 12.19 1.56
N GLN A 165 -12.97 11.28 2.48
CA GLN A 165 -12.74 11.49 3.92
C GLN A 165 -11.24 11.66 4.18
N VAL A 166 -10.40 10.84 3.52
CA VAL A 166 -8.95 10.96 3.56
C VAL A 166 -8.46 12.25 2.91
N GLN A 167 -8.92 12.58 1.70
CA GLN A 167 -8.50 13.83 1.06
C GLN A 167 -8.84 15.04 1.92
N ALA A 168 -10.02 15.07 2.56
CA ALA A 168 -10.42 16.15 3.46
C ALA A 168 -9.52 16.30 4.70
N LEU A 169 -9.02 15.19 5.26
CA LEU A 169 -8.07 15.22 6.39
C LEU A 169 -6.66 15.64 5.94
N ILE A 170 -6.21 15.20 4.76
CA ILE A 170 -4.95 15.66 4.16
C ILE A 170 -5.00 17.17 3.90
N ASP A 171 -6.13 17.65 3.34
CA ASP A 171 -6.46 19.06 3.12
C ASP A 171 -6.47 19.91 4.40
N GLU A 172 -6.77 19.30 5.56
CA GLU A 172 -6.77 19.94 6.87
C GLU A 172 -5.35 20.02 7.47
N ILE A 173 -4.57 18.94 7.32
CA ILE A 173 -3.16 18.85 7.70
C ILE A 173 -2.29 19.81 6.87
N ASP A 174 -2.52 19.92 5.56
CA ASP A 174 -1.75 20.83 4.70
C ASP A 174 -1.97 22.31 5.06
N ARG A 175 -3.21 22.67 5.42
CA ARG A 175 -3.58 24.02 5.85
C ARG A 175 -3.15 24.36 7.29
N ASN A 176 -2.67 23.39 8.06
CA ASN A 176 -2.24 23.61 9.44
C ASN A 176 -0.88 24.35 9.47
N PRO A 177 -0.75 25.52 10.14
CA PRO A 177 0.52 26.25 10.26
C PRO A 177 1.41 25.75 11.43
N ASN A 178 0.88 24.94 12.35
CA ASN A 178 1.57 24.46 13.56
C ASN A 178 2.32 23.13 13.33
N LEU A 179 2.22 22.58 12.11
CA LEU A 179 2.90 21.37 11.65
C LEU A 179 4.01 21.75 10.65
N THR A 180 5.22 21.24 10.88
CA THR A 180 6.30 21.30 9.90
C THR A 180 6.02 20.39 8.71
N ASP A 181 6.67 20.63 7.56
CA ASP A 181 6.45 19.82 6.35
C ASP A 181 6.83 18.35 6.55
N LYS A 182 7.81 18.07 7.41
CA LYS A 182 8.18 16.70 7.84
C LYS A 182 7.04 16.02 8.61
N GLU A 183 6.40 16.73 9.55
CA GLU A 183 5.22 16.21 10.27
C GLU A 183 4.04 15.99 9.32
N LYS A 184 3.76 16.97 8.43
CA LYS A 184 2.70 16.85 7.42
C LYS A 184 2.91 15.63 6.54
N GLN A 185 4.13 15.38 6.08
CA GLN A 185 4.44 14.22 5.25
C GLN A 185 4.28 12.91 6.03
N ALA A 186 4.83 12.80 7.24
CA ALA A 186 4.69 11.60 8.07
C ALA A 186 3.21 11.27 8.38
N LEU A 187 2.39 12.29 8.64
CA LEU A 187 0.94 12.15 8.85
C LEU A 187 0.22 11.72 7.57
N LYS A 188 0.53 12.30 6.41
CA LYS A 188 0.00 11.88 5.10
C LYS A 188 0.34 10.42 4.81
N ASP A 189 1.57 10.00 5.03
CA ASP A 189 1.99 8.62 4.80
C ASP A 189 1.28 7.64 5.73
N ARG A 190 1.06 8.02 7.00
CA ARG A 190 0.25 7.22 7.93
C ARG A 190 -1.22 7.14 7.53
N ILE A 191 -1.81 8.25 7.06
CA ILE A 191 -3.17 8.29 6.53
C ILE A 191 -3.29 7.44 5.25
N ASN A 192 -2.28 7.46 4.38
CA ASN A 192 -2.25 6.62 3.17
C ASN A 192 -2.17 5.12 3.51
N GLN A 193 -1.42 4.72 4.54
CA GLN A 193 -1.46 3.34 5.07
C GLN A 193 -2.86 2.96 5.58
N ILE A 194 -3.50 3.86 6.33
CA ILE A 194 -4.87 3.67 6.87
C ILE A 194 -5.89 3.54 5.73
N LEU A 195 -5.78 4.36 4.67
CA LEU A 195 -6.62 4.27 3.46
C LEU A 195 -6.44 2.93 2.74
N GLN A 196 -5.19 2.49 2.55
CA GLN A 196 -4.89 1.20 1.91
C GLN A 196 -5.51 0.04 2.70
N GLN A 197 -5.42 0.05 4.03
CA GLN A 197 -6.09 -0.98 4.85
C GLN A 197 -7.62 -0.88 4.76
N GLY A 198 -8.20 0.32 4.77
CA GLY A 198 -9.64 0.53 4.60
C GLY A 198 -10.15 0.01 3.26
N HIS A 199 -9.44 0.29 2.16
CA HIS A 199 -9.74 -0.28 0.84
C HIS A 199 -9.61 -1.80 0.82
N ASN A 200 -8.62 -2.38 1.49
CA ASN A 200 -8.49 -3.84 1.60
C ASN A 200 -9.67 -4.47 2.38
N ASP A 201 -10.05 -3.91 3.52
CA ASP A 201 -11.20 -4.37 4.32
C ASP A 201 -12.52 -4.28 3.51
N ILE A 202 -12.78 -3.13 2.85
CA ILE A 202 -13.96 -2.93 1.97
C ILE A 202 -13.94 -3.92 0.79
N ASN A 203 -12.79 -4.12 0.15
CA ASN A 203 -12.66 -5.03 -0.99
C ASN A 203 -12.82 -6.51 -0.59
N ASN A 204 -12.48 -6.88 0.64
CA ASN A 204 -12.61 -8.25 1.16
C ASN A 204 -14.01 -8.57 1.73
N ALA A 205 -14.79 -7.56 2.13
CA ALA A 205 -16.16 -7.74 2.64
C ALA A 205 -17.07 -8.53 1.66
N MET A 206 -17.92 -9.41 2.16
CA MET A 206 -18.83 -10.24 1.33
C MET A 206 -20.29 -9.77 1.38
N THR A 207 -20.63 -8.96 2.38
CA THR A 207 -21.97 -8.43 2.68
C THR A 207 -21.96 -6.90 2.76
N LYS A 208 -23.14 -6.26 2.80
CA LYS A 208 -23.21 -4.79 2.96
C LYS A 208 -22.83 -4.37 4.39
N GLU A 209 -23.18 -5.22 5.34
CA GLU A 209 -22.93 -5.09 6.77
C GLU A 209 -21.42 -5.08 7.07
N GLU A 210 -20.64 -5.92 6.38
CA GLU A 210 -19.16 -5.91 6.47
C GLU A 210 -18.54 -4.68 5.79
N ILE A 211 -19.12 -4.17 4.70
CA ILE A 211 -18.66 -2.91 4.05
C ILE A 211 -18.86 -1.72 5.00
N GLU A 212 -20.00 -1.62 5.67
CA GLU A 212 -20.24 -0.56 6.65
C GLU A 212 -19.32 -0.69 7.87
N GLN A 213 -19.09 -1.89 8.41
CA GLN A 213 -18.09 -2.11 9.47
C GLN A 213 -16.66 -1.71 9.05
N ALA A 214 -16.27 -1.95 7.79
CA ALA A 214 -14.97 -1.51 7.27
C ALA A 214 -14.88 0.04 7.21
N LYS A 215 -15.95 0.72 6.78
CA LYS A 215 -16.05 2.18 6.79
C LYS A 215 -16.00 2.76 8.21
N GLU A 216 -16.69 2.14 9.18
CA GLU A 216 -16.66 2.56 10.59
C GLU A 216 -15.25 2.48 11.19
N ARG A 217 -14.51 1.38 10.93
CA ARG A 217 -13.11 1.24 11.38
C ARG A 217 -12.20 2.29 10.74
N LEU A 218 -12.35 2.54 9.45
CA LEU A 218 -11.59 3.57 8.75
C LEU A 218 -11.87 4.96 9.34
N ALA A 219 -13.14 5.31 9.53
CA ALA A 219 -13.53 6.60 10.10
C ALA A 219 -12.96 6.79 11.52
N GLN A 220 -12.96 5.75 12.37
CA GLN A 220 -12.32 5.80 13.69
C GLN A 220 -10.80 6.03 13.56
N ALA A 221 -10.10 5.25 12.73
CA ALA A 221 -8.65 5.39 12.56
C ALA A 221 -8.23 6.78 12.02
N LEU A 222 -9.05 7.40 11.17
CA LEU A 222 -8.84 8.78 10.70
C LEU A 222 -9.14 9.82 11.79
N GLN A 223 -10.16 9.59 12.62
CA GLN A 223 -10.42 10.43 13.79
C GLN A 223 -9.28 10.33 14.82
N ASP A 224 -8.71 9.15 15.05
CA ASP A 224 -7.59 8.95 15.98
C ASP A 224 -6.34 9.76 15.54
N ILE A 225 -6.07 9.84 14.24
CA ILE A 225 -5.01 10.70 13.68
C ILE A 225 -5.34 12.19 13.88
N LYS A 226 -6.59 12.61 13.65
CA LYS A 226 -7.01 14.00 13.88
C LYS A 226 -6.87 14.41 15.35
N ASP A 227 -7.23 13.50 16.26
CA ASP A 227 -7.05 13.62 17.70
C ASP A 227 -5.56 13.72 18.12
N LEU A 228 -4.68 12.95 17.47
CA LEU A 228 -3.23 12.98 17.70
C LEU A 228 -2.61 14.30 17.22
N VAL A 229 -3.01 14.80 16.04
CA VAL A 229 -2.55 16.10 15.51
C VAL A 229 -2.87 17.21 16.52
N LYS A 230 -4.12 17.27 16.99
CA LYS A 230 -4.51 18.29 17.98
C LYS A 230 -3.73 18.15 19.29
N ALA A 231 -3.53 16.92 19.78
CA ALA A 231 -2.75 16.68 21.00
C ALA A 231 -1.30 17.20 20.88
N LYS A 232 -0.67 17.12 19.70
CA LYS A 232 0.65 17.73 19.44
C LYS A 232 0.60 19.26 19.50
N GLU A 233 -0.42 19.89 18.92
CA GLU A 233 -0.59 21.34 18.95
C GLU A 233 -0.80 21.88 20.37
N ASP A 234 -1.72 21.26 21.11
CA ASP A 234 -2.01 21.61 22.52
C ASP A 234 -0.75 21.40 23.39
N ALA A 235 0.04 20.34 23.14
CA ALA A 235 1.29 20.06 23.85
C ALA A 235 2.43 21.06 23.55
N LYS A 236 2.67 21.41 22.28
CA LYS A 236 3.65 22.46 21.91
C LYS A 236 3.30 23.78 22.60
N GLN A 237 2.05 24.19 22.53
CA GLN A 237 1.58 25.42 23.19
C GLN A 237 1.64 25.39 24.72
N ASP A 238 1.57 24.23 25.38
CA ASP A 238 1.75 24.11 26.83
C ASP A 238 3.24 24.28 27.19
N VAL A 239 4.11 23.61 26.43
CA VAL A 239 5.58 23.69 26.55
C VAL A 239 6.12 25.09 26.28
N ASP A 240 5.71 25.75 25.19
CA ASP A 240 6.12 27.12 24.85
C ASP A 240 5.82 28.11 26.00
N LYS A 241 4.66 27.96 26.66
CA LYS A 241 4.26 28.82 27.79
C LYS A 241 5.12 28.57 29.03
N GLN A 242 5.45 27.30 29.32
CA GLN A 242 6.31 26.94 30.44
C GLN A 242 7.74 27.45 30.23
N VAL A 243 8.24 27.37 28.99
CA VAL A 243 9.55 27.94 28.61
C VAL A 243 9.56 29.46 28.73
N GLN A 244 8.58 30.17 28.16
CA GLN A 244 8.53 31.63 28.25
C GLN A 244 8.47 32.13 29.70
N ALA A 245 7.68 31.47 30.56
CA ALA A 245 7.59 31.83 31.97
C ALA A 245 8.94 31.68 32.72
N LEU A 246 9.77 30.69 32.38
CA LEU A 246 11.11 30.53 32.95
C LEU A 246 12.11 31.57 32.39
N ILE A 247 11.99 31.91 31.10
CA ILE A 247 12.78 32.99 30.48
C ILE A 247 12.48 34.33 31.15
N ASP A 248 11.20 34.64 31.40
CA ASP A 248 10.75 35.87 32.07
C ASP A 248 11.27 35.95 33.53
N GLU A 249 11.32 34.82 34.24
CA GLU A 249 11.86 34.70 35.61
C GLU A 249 13.38 34.92 35.65
N ILE A 250 14.12 34.42 34.63
CA ILE A 250 15.56 34.63 34.47
C ILE A 250 15.86 36.10 34.10
N ASP A 251 15.06 36.73 33.24
CA ASP A 251 15.25 38.14 32.86
C ASP A 251 15.03 39.08 34.05
N GLN A 252 14.02 38.82 34.88
CA GLN A 252 13.71 39.62 36.07
C GLN A 252 14.70 39.39 37.23
N ASN A 253 15.56 38.38 37.16
CA ASN A 253 16.52 38.08 38.23
C ASN A 253 17.64 39.14 38.32
N PRO A 254 17.91 39.76 39.49
CA PRO A 254 18.95 40.78 39.66
C PRO A 254 20.33 40.22 40.07
N ASN A 255 20.43 38.93 40.39
CA ASN A 255 21.66 38.26 40.85
C ASN A 255 22.44 37.59 39.69
N LEU A 256 21.76 37.38 38.55
CA LEU A 256 22.36 36.91 37.30
C LEU A 256 22.87 38.09 36.46
N THR A 257 24.07 37.94 35.90
CA THR A 257 24.63 38.82 34.87
C THR A 257 23.96 38.58 33.52
N ASP A 258 24.05 39.54 32.60
CA ASP A 258 23.52 39.41 31.24
C ASP A 258 24.12 38.21 30.48
N LYS A 259 25.40 37.89 30.75
CA LYS A 259 26.10 36.72 30.21
C LYS A 259 25.47 35.40 30.69
N GLU A 260 25.17 35.29 31.99
CA GLU A 260 24.48 34.11 32.54
C GLU A 260 23.06 34.01 32.02
N LYS A 261 22.31 35.13 31.97
CA LYS A 261 20.95 35.16 31.42
C LYS A 261 20.92 34.65 29.98
N GLN A 262 21.85 35.09 29.14
CA GLN A 262 21.95 34.61 27.76
C GLN A 262 22.27 33.10 27.71
N ALA A 263 23.30 32.64 28.42
CA ALA A 263 23.69 31.23 28.43
C ALA A 263 22.56 30.29 28.94
N LEU A 264 21.78 30.74 29.93
CA LEU A 264 20.61 30.00 30.43
C LEU A 264 19.47 29.98 29.40
N LYS A 265 19.18 31.12 28.74
CA LYS A 265 18.19 31.17 27.64
C LYS A 265 18.58 30.27 26.47
N ASP A 266 19.86 30.26 26.09
CA ASP A 266 20.34 29.41 25.00
C ASP A 266 20.16 27.91 25.32
N ARG A 267 20.47 27.51 26.57
CA ARG A 267 20.24 26.13 27.05
C ARG A 267 18.75 25.79 27.18
N ILE A 268 17.90 26.74 27.60
CA ILE A 268 16.43 26.57 27.60
C ILE A 268 15.89 26.43 26.17
N ASN A 269 16.39 27.20 25.20
CA ASN A 269 16.03 27.09 23.79
C ASN A 269 16.44 25.73 23.19
N GLN A 270 17.59 25.18 23.60
CA GLN A 270 17.98 23.80 23.24
C GLN A 270 17.02 22.76 23.84
N ILE A 271 16.65 22.90 25.12
CA ILE A 271 15.65 22.03 25.78
C ILE A 271 14.29 22.12 25.07
N LEU A 272 13.83 23.33 24.69
CA LEU A 272 12.61 23.54 23.92
C LEU A 272 12.66 22.82 22.57
N GLN A 273 13.77 22.96 21.82
CA GLN A 273 13.95 22.25 20.54
C GLN A 273 13.94 20.73 20.71
N GLN A 274 14.57 20.20 21.76
CA GLN A 274 14.53 18.77 22.09
C GLN A 274 13.10 18.29 22.44
N GLY A 275 12.37 19.05 23.25
CA GLY A 275 10.98 18.76 23.61
C GLY A 275 10.04 18.80 22.40
N HIS A 276 10.18 19.81 21.54
CA HIS A 276 9.45 19.88 20.27
C HIS A 276 9.78 18.71 19.36
N ASN A 277 11.05 18.31 19.21
CA ASN A 277 11.40 17.11 18.45
C ASN A 277 10.80 15.82 19.07
N GLY A 278 10.74 15.71 20.40
CA GLY A 278 10.04 14.62 21.09
C GLY A 278 8.54 14.58 20.78
N ILE A 279 7.85 15.71 20.93
CA ILE A 279 6.40 15.84 20.63
C ILE A 279 6.12 15.60 19.14
N ASN A 280 7.00 16.06 18.24
CA ASN A 280 6.89 15.82 16.80
C ASN A 280 6.99 14.32 16.47
N ASN A 281 7.92 13.60 17.09
CA ASN A 281 8.19 12.18 16.83
C ASN A 281 7.19 11.21 17.48
N ALA A 282 6.52 11.60 18.57
CA ALA A 282 5.52 10.78 19.26
C ALA A 282 4.38 10.31 18.33
N MET A 283 4.03 9.02 18.33
CA MET A 283 2.92 8.47 17.53
C MET A 283 1.64 8.25 18.35
N THR A 284 1.72 8.40 19.67
CA THR A 284 0.63 8.18 20.63
C THR A 284 0.47 9.39 21.57
N LYS A 285 -0.66 9.48 22.27
CA LYS A 285 -0.89 10.55 23.27
C LYS A 285 -0.02 10.34 24.51
N GLU A 286 0.28 9.08 24.82
CA GLU A 286 1.16 8.63 25.90
C GLU A 286 2.62 9.07 25.69
N GLU A 287 3.15 8.95 24.46
CA GLU A 287 4.49 9.44 24.12
C GLU A 287 4.57 10.99 24.13
N ILE A 288 3.48 11.70 23.82
CA ILE A 288 3.41 13.16 23.92
C ILE A 288 3.55 13.61 25.38
N GLU A 289 2.82 12.98 26.31
CA GLU A 289 2.96 13.31 27.74
C GLU A 289 4.33 12.92 28.30
N GLN A 290 4.93 11.80 27.87
CA GLN A 290 6.34 11.48 28.23
C GLN A 290 7.34 12.53 27.73
N ALA A 291 7.12 13.11 26.54
CA ALA A 291 7.96 14.19 26.03
C ALA A 291 7.81 15.48 26.85
N LYS A 292 6.58 15.80 27.29
CA LYS A 292 6.29 16.93 28.19
C LYS A 292 6.91 16.72 29.57
N GLU A 293 6.80 15.54 30.17
CA GLU A 293 7.38 15.22 31.49
C GLU A 293 8.92 15.39 31.48
N ARG A 294 9.60 14.88 30.45
CA ARG A 294 11.07 15.03 30.31
C ARG A 294 11.50 16.48 30.19
N LEU A 295 10.77 17.29 29.41
CA LEU A 295 11.05 18.72 29.28
C LEU A 295 10.76 19.46 30.60
N ALA A 296 9.65 19.16 31.27
CA ALA A 296 9.31 19.78 32.55
C ALA A 296 10.38 19.53 33.62
N GLN A 297 10.95 18.32 33.67
CA GLN A 297 12.09 18.02 34.53
C GLN A 297 13.33 18.85 34.13
N ALA A 298 13.72 18.86 32.85
CA ALA A 298 14.88 19.62 32.39
C ALA A 298 14.76 21.14 32.65
N LEU A 299 13.55 21.72 32.54
CA LEU A 299 13.29 23.11 32.93
C LEU A 299 13.39 23.32 34.46
N GLN A 300 12.92 22.35 35.26
CA GLN A 300 13.06 22.40 36.71
C GLN A 300 14.53 22.31 37.14
N ASP A 301 15.36 21.52 36.46
CA ASP A 301 16.79 21.40 36.73
C ASP A 301 17.54 22.73 36.45
N ILE A 302 17.16 23.44 35.38
CA ILE A 302 17.65 24.81 35.12
C ILE A 302 17.17 25.80 36.19
N LYS A 303 15.90 25.73 36.59
CA LYS A 303 15.32 26.59 37.64
C LYS A 303 15.99 26.39 39.00
N ASP A 304 16.38 25.16 39.31
CA ASP A 304 17.17 24.82 40.49
C ASP A 304 18.61 25.34 40.39
N LEU A 305 19.26 25.20 39.23
CA LEU A 305 20.63 25.70 38.99
C LEU A 305 20.72 27.22 39.17
N VAL A 306 19.71 27.98 38.73
CA VAL A 306 19.63 29.42 38.95
C VAL A 306 19.68 29.75 40.44
N LYS A 307 18.81 29.13 41.27
CA LYS A 307 18.80 29.35 42.73
C LYS A 307 20.12 28.94 43.39
N ALA A 308 20.70 27.83 42.96
CA ALA A 308 21.99 27.38 43.48
C ALA A 308 23.11 28.38 43.18
N LYS A 309 23.12 29.02 41.98
CA LYS A 309 24.05 30.11 41.65
C LYS A 309 23.83 31.32 42.56
N GLU A 310 22.59 31.72 42.86
CA GLU A 310 22.30 32.82 43.79
C GLU A 310 22.87 32.54 45.19
N ASP A 311 22.58 31.36 45.76
CA ASP A 311 23.10 30.93 47.06
C ASP A 311 24.63 30.85 47.08
N ALA A 312 25.26 30.40 45.99
CA ALA A 312 26.72 30.35 45.84
C ALA A 312 27.33 31.76 45.84
N LYS A 313 26.82 32.69 45.01
CA LYS A 313 27.27 34.09 44.99
C LYS A 313 27.08 34.78 46.34
N ASN A 314 25.99 34.50 47.04
CA ASN A 314 25.72 35.04 48.37
C ASN A 314 26.68 34.51 49.45
N LYS A 315 27.00 33.21 49.43
CA LYS A 315 28.01 32.60 50.33
C LYS A 315 29.40 33.19 50.12
N ILE A 316 29.81 33.37 48.87
CA ILE A 316 31.09 33.97 48.49
C ILE A 316 31.19 35.41 49.01
N LYS A 317 30.20 36.26 48.70
CA LYS A 317 30.12 37.65 49.19
C LYS A 317 30.16 37.74 50.71
N ALA A 318 29.43 36.86 51.41
CA ALA A 318 29.40 36.83 52.88
C ALA A 318 30.76 36.47 53.48
N LEU A 319 31.46 35.47 52.94
CA LEU A 319 32.80 35.08 53.40
C LEU A 319 33.84 36.16 53.13
N ALA A 320 33.84 36.73 51.90
CA ALA A 320 34.77 37.79 51.52
C ALA A 320 34.59 39.03 52.41
N ASN A 321 33.35 39.45 52.68
CA ASN A 321 33.09 40.57 53.61
C ASN A 321 33.53 40.26 55.04
N ALA A 322 33.28 39.05 55.57
CA ALA A 322 33.76 38.67 56.89
C ALA A 322 35.31 38.70 56.98
N LYS A 323 36.02 38.33 55.91
CA LYS A 323 37.48 38.47 55.80
C LYS A 323 37.92 39.94 55.74
N ARG A 324 37.24 40.79 54.96
CA ARG A 324 37.49 42.25 54.92
C ARG A 324 37.32 42.87 56.30
N ASP A 325 36.26 42.52 57.03
CA ASP A 325 36.00 43.02 58.38
C ASP A 325 37.09 42.60 59.38
N GLN A 326 37.60 41.35 59.29
CA GLN A 326 38.74 40.87 60.08
C GLN A 326 40.02 41.66 59.77
N ILE A 327 40.37 41.83 58.49
CA ILE A 327 41.57 42.59 58.06
C ILE A 327 41.48 44.06 58.51
N ASN A 328 40.32 44.69 58.35
CA ASN A 328 40.10 46.08 58.77
C ASN A 328 40.18 46.23 60.30
N SER A 329 39.63 45.29 61.06
CA SER A 329 39.59 45.33 62.53
C SER A 329 40.90 44.94 63.21
N ASN A 330 41.81 44.24 62.53
CA ASN A 330 43.11 43.83 63.08
C ASN A 330 43.99 45.07 63.40
N PRO A 331 44.43 45.30 64.65
CA PRO A 331 45.23 46.46 65.01
C PRO A 331 46.70 46.37 64.59
N ASP A 332 47.21 45.17 64.30
CA ASP A 332 48.64 44.88 64.13
C ASP A 332 49.13 45.02 62.68
N LEU A 333 48.20 45.20 61.71
CA LEU A 333 48.51 45.42 60.29
C LEU A 333 48.62 46.92 59.95
N THR A 334 49.67 47.30 59.22
CA THR A 334 49.83 48.67 58.69
C THR A 334 48.79 49.00 57.62
N PRO A 335 48.54 50.29 57.31
CA PRO A 335 47.63 50.68 56.24
C PRO A 335 47.99 50.08 54.87
N GLU A 336 49.29 49.95 54.54
CA GLU A 336 49.73 49.34 53.29
C GLU A 336 49.51 47.82 53.26
N GLN A 337 49.75 47.13 54.39
CA GLN A 337 49.47 45.69 54.51
C GLN A 337 47.96 45.41 54.38
N LYS A 338 47.10 46.22 55.02
CA LYS A 338 45.65 46.12 54.87
C LYS A 338 45.21 46.35 53.43
N ALA A 339 45.74 47.38 52.76
CA ALA A 339 45.41 47.65 51.36
C ALA A 339 45.79 46.48 50.42
N LYS A 340 46.94 45.83 50.66
CA LYS A 340 47.36 44.64 49.91
C LYS A 340 46.45 43.44 50.16
N ALA A 341 46.19 43.10 51.43
CA ALA A 341 45.35 41.95 51.80
C ALA A 341 43.88 42.11 51.36
N LEU A 342 43.32 43.33 51.42
CA LEU A 342 41.99 43.62 50.88
C LEU A 342 41.94 43.42 49.37
N LYS A 343 42.96 43.85 48.63
CA LYS A 343 43.05 43.64 47.18
C LYS A 343 43.17 42.15 46.82
N GLU A 344 43.92 41.38 47.60
CA GLU A 344 44.02 39.90 47.43
C GLU A 344 42.66 39.22 47.68
N ILE A 345 41.88 39.67 48.67
CA ILE A 345 40.48 39.23 48.89
C ILE A 345 39.55 39.65 47.75
N ASP A 346 39.67 40.88 47.22
CA ASP A 346 38.85 41.36 46.10
C ASP A 346 39.13 40.55 44.81
N GLU A 347 40.39 40.17 44.57
CA GLU A 347 40.79 39.32 43.44
C GLU A 347 40.33 37.87 43.63
N ALA A 348 40.43 37.31 44.84
CA ALA A 348 39.89 35.98 45.17
C ALA A 348 38.36 35.91 45.06
N GLU A 349 37.63 36.91 45.57
CA GLU A 349 36.16 36.98 45.41
C GLU A 349 35.79 37.05 43.93
N LYS A 350 36.50 37.85 43.14
CA LYS A 350 36.25 37.94 41.69
C LYS A 350 36.47 36.61 40.99
N ARG A 351 37.54 35.86 41.32
CA ARG A 351 37.76 34.50 40.79
C ARG A 351 36.63 33.55 41.19
N ALA A 352 36.26 33.53 42.47
CA ALA A 352 35.19 32.67 43.00
C ALA A 352 33.83 32.96 42.33
N LEU A 353 33.46 34.23 42.16
CA LEU A 353 32.25 34.63 41.45
C LEU A 353 32.31 34.22 39.97
N GLN A 354 33.44 34.44 39.29
CA GLN A 354 33.61 34.09 37.88
C GLN A 354 33.53 32.57 37.63
N ASN A 355 34.00 31.74 38.57
CA ASN A 355 33.81 30.29 38.55
C ASN A 355 32.32 29.91 38.68
N VAL A 356 31.61 30.52 39.63
CA VAL A 356 30.15 30.34 39.81
C VAL A 356 29.36 30.78 38.57
N GLU A 357 29.77 31.85 37.89
CA GLU A 357 29.15 32.33 36.65
C GLU A 357 29.34 31.35 35.49
N ASN A 358 30.56 30.83 35.32
CA ASN A 358 30.90 29.90 34.23
C ASN A 358 30.31 28.49 34.40
N ALA A 359 30.07 28.01 35.62
CA ALA A 359 29.55 26.66 35.88
C ALA A 359 28.20 26.39 35.20
N GLN A 360 28.05 25.22 34.56
CA GLN A 360 26.84 24.83 33.81
C GLN A 360 26.02 23.70 34.46
N THR A 361 26.56 23.00 35.46
CA THR A 361 25.86 21.98 36.26
C THR A 361 25.88 22.35 37.74
N LYS A 362 25.07 21.65 38.58
CA LYS A 362 25.12 21.80 40.04
C LYS A 362 26.51 21.40 40.60
N ASP A 363 27.20 20.50 39.93
CA ASP A 363 28.41 19.84 40.43
C ASP A 363 29.66 20.64 40.08
N GLN A 364 29.74 21.16 38.85
CA GLN A 364 30.69 22.23 38.48
C GLN A 364 30.51 23.46 39.39
N LEU A 365 29.26 23.80 39.74
CA LEU A 365 28.95 24.90 40.64
C LEU A 365 29.43 24.60 42.08
N ASN A 366 29.20 23.38 42.59
CA ASN A 366 29.67 22.96 43.91
C ASN A 366 31.20 22.94 43.99
N GLN A 367 31.88 22.42 42.96
CA GLN A 367 33.34 22.39 42.87
C GLN A 367 33.92 23.81 42.79
N GLY A 368 33.40 24.65 41.88
CA GLY A 368 33.82 26.05 41.74
C GLY A 368 33.55 26.90 42.98
N LEU A 369 32.44 26.64 43.69
CA LEU A 369 32.13 27.25 44.98
C LEU A 369 33.12 26.82 46.06
N ASN A 370 33.41 25.52 46.20
CA ASN A 370 34.36 25.04 47.22
C ASN A 370 35.75 25.62 46.99
N LEU A 371 36.29 25.53 45.76
CA LEU A 371 37.56 26.13 45.38
C LEU A 371 37.59 27.64 45.66
N GLY A 372 36.52 28.37 45.31
CA GLY A 372 36.42 29.80 45.57
C GLY A 372 36.33 30.17 47.05
N LEU A 373 35.64 29.38 47.87
CA LEU A 373 35.57 29.58 49.32
C LEU A 373 36.91 29.25 49.99
N ASP A 374 37.66 28.26 49.50
CA ASP A 374 38.98 27.90 50.02
C ASP A 374 40.07 28.88 49.59
N ASP A 375 40.02 29.44 48.38
CA ASP A 375 40.85 30.57 47.95
C ASP A 375 40.69 31.75 48.93
N ILE A 376 39.45 32.18 49.19
CA ILE A 376 39.11 33.27 50.13
C ILE A 376 39.44 32.92 51.61
N ARG A 377 39.45 31.64 51.99
CA ARG A 377 39.94 31.20 53.32
C ARG A 377 41.45 31.31 53.43
N ASN A 378 42.18 30.97 52.36
CA ASN A 378 43.62 30.75 52.38
C ASN A 378 44.45 31.96 51.91
N THR A 379 43.82 33.02 51.35
CA THR A 379 44.46 34.34 51.15
C THR A 379 45.23 34.76 52.41
N HIS A 380 46.53 35.01 52.26
CA HIS A 380 47.47 35.06 53.37
C HIS A 380 47.41 36.39 54.13
N VAL A 381 47.15 36.34 55.44
CA VAL A 381 47.26 37.52 56.32
C VAL A 381 48.70 37.59 56.82
N TRP A 382 49.44 38.57 56.32
CA TRP A 382 50.88 38.73 56.56
C TRP A 382 51.20 39.00 58.03
N GLU A 383 51.86 38.05 58.71
CA GLU A 383 52.54 38.29 59.98
C GLU A 383 53.97 38.80 59.77
N VAL A 384 54.60 39.28 60.85
CA VAL A 384 55.76 40.20 60.81
C VAL A 384 57.11 39.50 60.57
N ASP A 385 57.99 40.20 59.85
CA ASP A 385 59.41 39.91 59.56
C ASP A 385 60.12 38.92 60.52
N THR A 386 60.19 37.64 60.15
CA THR A 386 61.20 36.71 60.71
C THR A 386 61.61 35.63 59.69
N GLN A 387 62.89 35.22 59.75
CA GLN A 387 63.39 34.06 58.99
C GLN A 387 62.90 32.75 59.65
N PRO A 388 62.63 31.69 58.87
CA PRO A 388 62.17 30.41 59.41
C PRO A 388 63.28 29.71 60.21
N ALA A 389 62.93 29.24 61.41
CA ALA A 389 63.70 28.27 62.17
C ALA A 389 63.01 26.90 62.10
N VAL A 390 63.81 25.83 62.06
CA VAL A 390 63.36 24.46 61.80
C VAL A 390 62.55 23.89 62.99
N ASN A 391 61.46 23.16 62.69
CA ASN A 391 61.09 21.96 63.45
C ASN A 391 60.11 21.02 62.70
N GLU A 392 60.62 19.82 62.43
CA GLU A 392 59.96 18.49 62.37
C GLU A 392 58.46 18.35 62.03
N ILE A 393 58.17 17.70 60.89
CA ILE A 393 56.90 16.97 60.64
C ILE A 393 57.22 15.62 59.96
N PHE A 394 56.94 14.53 60.68
CA PHE A 394 56.68 13.11 60.29
C PHE A 394 57.42 12.38 59.15
N ASP A 395 57.71 11.10 59.42
CA ASP A 395 58.19 10.09 58.45
C ASP A 395 57.18 9.81 57.31
N ALA A 396 57.33 10.51 56.20
CA ALA A 396 56.87 10.07 54.88
C ALA A 396 58.04 10.20 53.90
N THR A 397 58.24 9.22 53.01
CA THR A 397 59.29 9.36 51.98
C THR A 397 58.90 10.47 51.00
N PRO A 398 59.85 11.26 50.46
CA PRO A 398 59.54 12.34 49.51
C PRO A 398 58.72 11.85 48.29
N GLU A 399 58.96 10.60 47.90
CA GLU A 399 58.26 9.85 46.85
C GLU A 399 56.73 9.75 47.08
N GLN A 400 56.25 9.78 48.32
CA GLN A 400 54.83 9.64 48.67
C GLN A 400 54.11 10.98 48.89
N ILE A 401 54.84 12.07 49.17
CA ILE A 401 54.27 13.41 49.36
C ILE A 401 53.96 14.08 48.01
N LEU A 402 54.71 13.68 46.96
CA LEU A 402 54.67 14.32 45.64
C LEU A 402 53.60 13.77 44.69
N VAL A 403 52.83 12.73 45.04
CA VAL A 403 51.82 12.13 44.14
C VAL A 403 50.41 12.47 44.62
N ASN A 404 49.62 13.10 43.75
CA ASN A 404 48.27 13.60 44.05
C ASN A 404 47.13 12.59 43.78
N GLY A 405 47.41 11.44 43.15
CA GLY A 405 46.38 10.43 42.87
C GLY A 405 46.87 9.24 42.03
N GLU A 406 45.90 8.42 41.58
CA GLU A 406 46.07 7.38 40.56
C GLU A 406 45.55 7.91 39.23
N LEU A 407 46.37 7.88 38.18
CA LEU A 407 45.99 8.30 36.84
C LEU A 407 45.20 7.18 36.17
N ILE A 408 43.90 7.38 36.00
CA ILE A 408 43.01 6.44 35.31
C ILE A 408 42.89 6.87 33.84
N VAL A 409 43.20 5.94 32.93
CA VAL A 409 43.04 6.12 31.47
C VAL A 409 42.31 4.90 30.90
N HIS A 410 41.62 5.03 29.77
CA HIS A 410 41.05 3.85 29.13
C HIS A 410 42.07 3.16 28.21
N ARG A 411 41.72 1.93 27.87
CA ARG A 411 42.53 1.06 27.02
C ARG A 411 42.74 1.67 25.62
N ASP A 412 43.97 1.56 25.14
CA ASP A 412 44.46 2.10 23.87
C ASP A 412 44.44 3.65 23.75
N ASP A 413 44.23 4.39 24.85
CA ASP A 413 44.43 5.86 24.89
C ASP A 413 45.92 6.24 24.99
N ILE A 414 46.29 7.45 24.57
CA ILE A 414 47.64 7.99 24.72
C ILE A 414 47.73 8.75 26.04
N ILE A 415 48.72 8.42 26.88
CA ILE A 415 49.00 9.18 28.10
C ILE A 415 49.88 10.37 27.74
N THR A 416 49.43 11.60 28.02
CA THR A 416 50.25 12.80 27.77
C THR A 416 51.19 13.09 28.94
N GLU A 417 52.24 13.89 28.71
CA GLU A 417 53.09 14.40 29.78
C GLU A 417 52.29 15.26 30.78
N GLN A 418 51.28 15.99 30.30
CA GLN A 418 50.46 16.88 31.12
C GLN A 418 49.57 16.09 32.10
N ASP A 419 49.01 14.95 31.69
CA ASP A 419 48.20 14.10 32.57
C ASP A 419 49.02 13.56 33.74
N ILE A 420 50.25 13.13 33.46
CA ILE A 420 51.16 12.59 34.47
C ILE A 420 51.62 13.70 35.42
N LEU A 421 51.97 14.88 34.89
CA LEU A 421 52.41 16.02 35.70
C LEU A 421 51.29 16.63 36.55
N ALA A 422 50.02 16.61 36.09
CA ALA A 422 48.87 17.03 36.89
C ALA A 422 48.67 16.17 38.15
N HIS A 423 49.11 14.92 38.11
CA HIS A 423 49.10 14.00 39.26
C HIS A 423 50.35 14.13 40.16
N ILE A 424 51.19 15.16 39.96
CA ILE A 424 52.37 15.45 40.81
C ILE A 424 52.25 16.83 41.48
N ASN A 425 52.56 16.89 42.77
CA ASN A 425 52.44 18.08 43.60
C ASN A 425 53.69 18.96 43.51
N LEU A 426 53.81 19.74 42.43
CA LEU A 426 54.95 20.63 42.19
C LEU A 426 54.73 22.02 42.79
N ILE A 427 55.69 22.48 43.60
CA ILE A 427 55.81 23.88 44.02
C ILE A 427 56.67 24.66 43.02
N ASP A 428 56.39 25.96 42.84
CA ASP A 428 56.94 26.89 41.81
C ASP A 428 58.48 26.93 41.60
N GLN A 429 59.25 26.26 42.44
CA GLN A 429 60.72 26.26 42.41
C GLN A 429 61.33 24.86 42.11
N LEU A 430 60.49 23.85 41.86
CA LEU A 430 60.90 22.52 41.41
C LEU A 430 60.65 22.35 39.90
N THR A 431 61.46 21.53 39.24
CA THR A 431 61.27 21.17 37.83
C THR A 431 61.15 19.66 37.70
N ALA A 432 60.22 19.20 36.87
CA ALA A 432 59.94 17.79 36.67
C ALA A 432 59.89 17.45 35.17
N GLU A 433 60.40 16.27 34.81
CA GLU A 433 60.51 15.77 33.44
C GLU A 433 59.99 14.33 33.40
N VAL A 434 59.06 14.01 32.49
CA VAL A 434 58.52 12.65 32.35
C VAL A 434 59.55 11.79 31.61
N ILE A 435 59.92 10.64 32.20
CA ILE A 435 61.01 9.80 31.68
C ILE A 435 60.59 8.38 31.27
N ASP A 436 59.37 7.95 31.62
CA ASP A 436 58.82 6.64 31.21
C ASP A 436 57.28 6.66 31.28
N THR A 437 56.62 6.20 30.21
CA THR A 437 55.14 6.17 30.08
C THR A 437 54.69 4.74 29.77
N PRO A 438 53.82 4.11 30.58
CA PRO A 438 53.44 2.71 30.39
C PRO A 438 52.45 2.52 29.22
N SER A 439 52.43 1.31 28.63
CA SER A 439 51.53 0.97 27.52
C SER A 439 50.09 0.75 27.99
N THR A 440 49.14 1.45 27.37
CA THR A 440 47.68 1.35 27.61
C THR A 440 46.98 0.23 26.83
N THR A 441 47.73 -0.57 26.07
CA THR A 441 47.21 -1.63 25.18
C THR A 441 46.48 -2.79 25.88
N SER A 442 46.52 -2.84 27.20
CA SER A 442 46.00 -3.95 28.00
C SER A 442 45.64 -3.49 29.41
N ILE A 443 44.47 -3.89 29.89
CA ILE A 443 43.92 -3.57 31.21
C ILE A 443 44.91 -3.97 32.31
N SER A 444 45.19 -3.03 33.23
CA SER A 444 46.13 -3.25 34.33
C SER A 444 45.95 -2.22 35.45
N ASP A 445 45.90 -2.73 36.69
CA ASP A 445 45.82 -1.97 37.94
C ASP A 445 47.21 -1.82 38.61
N SER A 446 48.29 -1.97 37.84
CA SER A 446 49.66 -2.01 38.39
C SER A 446 50.73 -1.43 37.47
N LEU A 447 50.37 -0.46 36.62
CA LEU A 447 51.34 0.27 35.80
C LEU A 447 51.83 1.51 36.56
N THR A 448 53.01 2.00 36.18
CA THR A 448 53.54 3.26 36.72
C THR A 448 54.20 4.08 35.61
N ALA A 449 53.90 5.37 35.56
CA ALA A 449 54.70 6.35 34.86
C ALA A 449 55.84 6.82 35.78
N LYS A 450 56.99 7.17 35.21
CA LYS A 450 58.15 7.67 35.96
C LYS A 450 58.43 9.11 35.59
N VAL A 451 58.63 9.95 36.61
CA VAL A 451 58.96 11.36 36.46
C VAL A 451 60.19 11.68 37.29
N GLU A 452 61.17 12.34 36.68
CA GLU A 452 62.36 12.81 37.39
C GLU A 452 62.14 14.25 37.87
N VAL A 453 62.12 14.44 39.18
CA VAL A 453 62.00 15.75 39.83
C VAL A 453 63.39 16.22 40.24
N THR A 454 63.78 17.41 39.79
CA THR A 454 65.03 18.07 40.20
C THR A 454 64.75 19.01 41.37
N LEU A 455 65.47 18.79 42.48
CA LEU A 455 65.38 19.53 43.73
C LEU A 455 66.28 20.78 43.73
N LEU A 456 66.02 21.68 44.69
CA LEU A 456 66.70 22.98 44.84
C LEU A 456 68.22 22.90 45.10
N ASP A 457 68.73 21.75 45.55
CA ASP A 457 70.16 21.46 45.72
C ASP A 457 70.82 20.90 44.45
N GLY A 458 70.04 20.64 43.40
CA GLY A 458 70.47 19.98 42.17
C GLY A 458 70.37 18.46 42.21
N SER A 459 69.86 17.86 43.29
CA SER A 459 69.61 16.41 43.37
C SER A 459 68.40 16.02 42.52
N LYS A 460 68.44 14.82 41.92
CA LYS A 460 67.36 14.26 41.11
C LYS A 460 66.70 13.07 41.83
N VAL A 461 65.37 13.05 41.83
CA VAL A 461 64.54 12.01 42.49
C VAL A 461 63.53 11.48 41.48
N ILE A 462 63.39 10.15 41.38
CA ILE A 462 62.39 9.51 40.52
C ILE A 462 61.11 9.27 41.33
N VAL A 463 60.01 9.89 40.90
CA VAL A 463 58.67 9.68 41.42
C VAL A 463 57.93 8.70 40.50
N ASN A 464 57.25 7.71 41.09
CA ASN A 464 56.43 6.74 40.35
C ASN A 464 54.95 7.11 40.51
N VAL A 465 54.31 7.59 39.44
CA VAL A 465 52.87 7.87 39.42
C VAL A 465 52.14 6.57 39.07
N PRO A 466 51.21 6.06 39.90
CA PRO A 466 50.44 4.88 39.57
C PRO A 466 49.45 5.18 38.43
N VAL A 467 49.42 4.27 37.45
CA VAL A 467 48.56 4.36 36.26
C VAL A 467 47.67 3.13 36.20
N LYS A 468 46.38 3.36 35.96
CA LYS A 468 45.36 2.33 35.87
C LYS A 468 44.67 2.37 34.52
N VAL A 469 44.74 1.26 33.80
CA VAL A 469 44.15 1.12 32.46
C VAL A 469 42.84 0.34 32.59
N VAL A 470 41.72 0.99 32.32
CA VAL A 470 40.36 0.41 32.35
C VAL A 470 39.82 0.17 30.93
N GLU A 471 38.84 -0.72 30.76
CA GLU A 471 38.14 -0.82 29.46
C GLU A 471 37.31 0.45 29.20
N LYS A 472 37.02 0.75 27.93
CA LYS A 472 36.11 1.84 27.54
C LYS A 472 34.66 1.47 27.85
N GLU A 473 33.84 2.45 28.25
CA GLU A 473 32.43 2.16 28.55
C GLU A 473 31.69 1.63 27.32
N LEU A 474 30.92 0.55 27.51
CA LEU A 474 30.16 -0.08 26.43
C LEU A 474 29.19 0.87 25.73
N ALA A 475 28.68 1.90 26.43
CA ALA A 475 27.83 2.93 25.84
C ALA A 475 28.61 3.83 24.87
N VAL A 476 29.82 4.26 25.24
CA VAL A 476 30.71 5.11 24.43
C VAL A 476 31.16 4.36 23.17
N VAL A 477 31.62 3.10 23.32
CA VAL A 477 32.06 2.28 22.18
C VAL A 477 30.90 2.02 21.21
N LYS A 478 29.68 1.76 21.71
CA LYS A 478 28.48 1.63 20.86
C LYS A 478 28.18 2.92 20.09
N GLN A 479 28.32 4.09 20.71
CA GLN A 479 28.08 5.37 20.05
C GLN A 479 29.12 5.64 18.94
N GLN A 480 30.41 5.39 19.20
CA GLN A 480 31.49 5.50 18.21
C GLN A 480 31.32 4.53 17.03
N ALA A 481 30.89 3.29 17.31
CA ALA A 481 30.59 2.30 16.29
C ALA A 481 29.38 2.68 15.43
N ILE A 482 28.32 3.24 16.03
CA ILE A 482 27.15 3.78 15.30
C ILE A 482 27.57 4.92 14.39
N GLU A 483 28.35 5.89 14.88
CA GLU A 483 28.85 7.01 14.09
C GLU A 483 29.72 6.55 12.90
N SER A 484 30.58 5.55 13.11
CA SER A 484 31.38 4.94 12.05
C SER A 484 30.51 4.31 10.95
N ILE A 485 29.44 3.60 11.34
CA ILE A 485 28.44 3.03 10.42
C ILE A 485 27.65 4.12 9.68
N GLU A 486 27.28 5.21 10.35
CA GLU A 486 26.56 6.32 9.70
C GLU A 486 27.43 7.04 8.67
N ASN A 487 28.71 7.28 8.98
CA ASN A 487 29.67 7.86 8.06
C ASN A 487 29.93 6.97 6.84
N ALA A 488 30.13 5.66 7.04
CA ALA A 488 30.32 4.70 5.94
C ALA A 488 29.08 4.62 5.02
N ALA A 489 27.88 4.61 5.60
CA ALA A 489 26.62 4.63 4.84
C ALA A 489 26.42 5.95 4.08
N GLN A 490 26.74 7.10 4.69
CA GLN A 490 26.63 8.40 4.01
C GLN A 490 27.64 8.52 2.87
N GLN A 491 28.87 8.01 3.02
CA GLN A 491 29.83 7.93 1.93
C GLN A 491 29.31 7.04 0.79
N LYS A 492 28.76 5.85 1.10
CA LYS A 492 28.18 4.97 0.07
C LYS A 492 27.00 5.61 -0.66
N ILE A 493 26.15 6.36 0.05
CA ILE A 493 25.05 7.14 -0.53
C ILE A 493 25.58 8.25 -1.45
N ASN A 494 26.69 8.90 -1.08
CA ASN A 494 27.36 9.88 -1.95
C ASN A 494 27.95 9.22 -3.21
N ASP A 495 28.55 8.04 -3.11
CA ASP A 495 29.02 7.26 -4.26
C ASP A 495 27.87 6.94 -5.23
N ILE A 496 26.73 6.48 -4.70
CA ILE A 496 25.53 6.13 -5.48
C ILE A 496 24.92 7.37 -6.16
N ASN A 497 24.81 8.49 -5.44
CA ASN A 497 24.32 9.75 -6.00
C ASN A 497 25.18 10.24 -7.17
N ASN A 498 26.51 10.07 -7.08
CA ASN A 498 27.46 10.44 -8.14
C ASN A 498 27.62 9.38 -9.25
N HIS A 499 27.00 8.20 -9.15
CA HIS A 499 27.16 7.13 -10.13
C HIS A 499 26.69 7.55 -11.53
N ALA A 500 27.52 7.38 -12.55
CA ALA A 500 27.27 7.92 -13.89
C ALA A 500 26.25 7.11 -14.72
N THR A 501 26.13 5.80 -14.44
CA THR A 501 25.32 4.83 -15.19
C THR A 501 23.91 4.63 -14.63
N LEU A 502 23.69 4.94 -13.34
CA LEU A 502 22.41 4.69 -12.67
C LEU A 502 21.42 5.83 -12.93
N THR A 503 20.20 5.45 -13.33
CA THR A 503 19.05 6.36 -13.39
C THR A 503 18.62 6.82 -11.98
N PRO A 504 17.87 7.92 -11.84
CA PRO A 504 17.42 8.42 -10.53
C PRO A 504 16.69 7.37 -9.67
N GLU A 505 15.84 6.54 -10.29
CA GLU A 505 15.07 5.48 -9.62
C GLU A 505 15.94 4.31 -9.15
N GLN A 506 16.99 4.00 -9.92
CA GLN A 506 18.01 3.01 -9.52
C GLN A 506 18.86 3.53 -8.34
N LYS A 507 19.14 4.84 -8.30
CA LYS A 507 19.79 5.50 -7.17
C LYS A 507 18.89 5.49 -5.93
N GLU A 508 17.61 5.86 -6.06
CA GLU A 508 16.61 5.79 -4.99
C GLU A 508 16.53 4.38 -4.38
N ALA A 509 16.40 3.34 -5.22
CA ALA A 509 16.34 1.95 -4.78
C ALA A 509 17.63 1.47 -4.08
N ALA A 510 18.79 1.83 -4.61
CA ALA A 510 20.09 1.49 -4.01
C ALA A 510 20.33 2.22 -2.69
N ILE A 511 19.95 3.51 -2.59
CA ILE A 511 20.03 4.31 -1.36
C ILE A 511 19.08 3.77 -0.28
N ALA A 512 17.90 3.28 -0.66
CA ALA A 512 16.97 2.64 0.27
C ALA A 512 17.57 1.35 0.88
N GLU A 513 18.24 0.53 0.07
CA GLU A 513 18.91 -0.69 0.57
C GLU A 513 20.12 -0.37 1.46
N VAL A 514 20.94 0.63 1.11
CA VAL A 514 22.05 1.08 1.99
C VAL A 514 21.54 1.63 3.33
N ASN A 515 20.44 2.39 3.35
CA ASN A 515 19.82 2.84 4.60
C ASN A 515 19.27 1.67 5.44
N LYS A 516 18.76 0.61 4.79
CA LYS A 516 18.34 -0.63 5.45
C LYS A 516 19.52 -1.42 6.02
N LEU A 517 20.66 -1.49 5.33
CA LEU A 517 21.90 -2.04 5.88
C LEU A 517 22.38 -1.23 7.08
N LYS A 518 22.38 0.12 7.00
CA LYS A 518 22.71 1.02 8.12
C LYS A 518 21.83 0.74 9.35
N GLN A 519 20.52 0.58 9.17
CA GLN A 519 19.60 0.26 10.26
C GLN A 519 19.89 -1.11 10.90
N GLN A 520 20.16 -2.14 10.09
CA GLN A 520 20.50 -3.48 10.58
C GLN A 520 21.83 -3.50 11.35
N ALA A 521 22.82 -2.74 10.88
CA ALA A 521 24.11 -2.56 11.55
C ALA A 521 23.95 -1.89 12.93
N ILE A 522 23.20 -0.78 13.00
CA ILE A 522 22.88 -0.07 14.24
C ILE A 522 22.10 -0.97 15.21
N GLU A 523 21.16 -1.77 14.73
CA GLU A 523 20.44 -2.75 15.56
C GLU A 523 21.39 -3.80 16.14
N ARG A 524 22.34 -4.33 15.36
CA ARG A 524 23.33 -5.30 15.84
C ARG A 524 24.29 -4.70 16.86
N ILE A 525 24.80 -3.48 16.65
CA ILE A 525 25.66 -2.77 17.59
C ILE A 525 24.94 -2.52 18.92
N ASN A 526 23.69 -2.06 18.89
CA ASN A 526 22.90 -1.87 20.11
C ASN A 526 22.69 -3.19 20.87
N ASN A 527 22.50 -4.31 20.17
CA ASN A 527 22.33 -5.64 20.75
C ASN A 527 23.62 -6.37 21.14
N ALA A 528 24.81 -5.80 20.88
CA ALA A 528 26.10 -6.38 21.32
C ALA A 528 26.21 -6.40 22.85
N ALA A 529 26.93 -7.38 23.41
CA ALA A 529 26.92 -7.66 24.85
C ALA A 529 28.11 -7.01 25.61
N ASP A 530 29.20 -6.73 24.90
CA ASP A 530 30.49 -6.30 25.41
C ASP A 530 31.24 -5.49 24.34
N VAL A 531 32.37 -4.87 24.71
CA VAL A 531 33.15 -3.99 23.83
C VAL A 531 33.65 -4.73 22.59
N HIS A 532 34.16 -5.94 22.77
CA HIS A 532 34.72 -6.74 21.68
C HIS A 532 33.67 -7.13 20.63
N THR A 533 32.46 -7.52 21.05
CA THR A 533 31.36 -7.81 20.13
C THR A 533 30.77 -6.56 19.47
N VAL A 534 31.03 -5.35 19.98
CA VAL A 534 30.75 -4.11 19.24
C VAL A 534 31.76 -3.91 18.12
N GLU A 535 33.06 -4.08 18.40
CA GLU A 535 34.15 -3.93 17.44
C GLU A 535 34.02 -4.92 16.27
N GLU A 536 33.76 -6.22 16.55
CA GLU A 536 33.52 -7.25 15.54
C GLU A 536 32.35 -6.89 14.61
N VAL A 537 31.22 -6.48 15.21
CA VAL A 537 30.01 -6.11 14.46
C VAL A 537 30.24 -4.84 13.65
N GLN A 538 30.92 -3.83 14.20
CA GLN A 538 31.26 -2.62 13.47
C GLN A 538 32.06 -2.96 12.20
N GLN A 539 33.14 -3.73 12.34
CA GLN A 539 33.98 -4.10 11.20
C GLN A 539 33.21 -4.93 10.15
N GLN A 540 32.41 -5.89 10.58
CA GLN A 540 31.61 -6.74 9.68
C GLN A 540 30.56 -5.93 8.90
N GLU A 541 29.75 -5.12 9.60
CA GLU A 541 28.65 -4.39 8.98
C GLU A 541 29.14 -3.19 8.16
N GLN A 542 30.22 -2.52 8.59
CA GLN A 542 30.88 -1.47 7.82
C GLN A 542 31.42 -2.02 6.50
N ALA A 543 32.11 -3.17 6.54
CA ALA A 543 32.57 -3.84 5.32
C ALA A 543 31.41 -4.23 4.40
N GLN A 544 30.26 -4.67 4.94
CA GLN A 544 29.07 -4.97 4.14
C GLN A 544 28.47 -3.72 3.45
N ILE A 545 28.49 -2.56 4.11
CA ILE A 545 28.06 -1.28 3.54
C ILE A 545 29.05 -0.78 2.49
N GLU A 546 30.35 -0.86 2.75
CA GLU A 546 31.41 -0.42 1.83
C GLU A 546 31.48 -1.27 0.56
N GLN A 547 31.26 -2.58 0.67
CA GLN A 547 31.23 -3.54 -0.45
C GLN A 547 29.91 -3.53 -1.25
N PHE A 548 28.89 -2.78 -0.83
CA PHE A 548 27.61 -2.72 -1.53
C PHE A 548 27.78 -2.21 -2.98
N ASN A 549 27.43 -3.07 -3.95
CA ASN A 549 27.48 -2.76 -5.37
C ASN A 549 26.07 -2.40 -5.90
N PRO A 550 25.81 -1.11 -6.23
CA PRO A 550 24.48 -0.65 -6.65
C PRO A 550 24.11 -1.09 -8.07
N GLU A 551 25.07 -1.31 -8.97
CA GLU A 551 24.79 -1.84 -10.31
C GLU A 551 24.32 -3.28 -10.22
N GLN A 552 25.03 -4.13 -9.47
CA GLN A 552 24.64 -5.53 -9.28
C GLN A 552 23.29 -5.65 -8.56
N PHE A 553 23.06 -4.85 -7.51
CA PHE A 553 21.77 -4.81 -6.80
C PHE A 553 20.60 -4.45 -7.74
N THR A 554 20.76 -3.42 -8.58
CA THR A 554 19.68 -3.00 -9.49
C THR A 554 19.49 -3.96 -10.67
N ILE A 555 20.55 -4.64 -11.12
CA ILE A 555 20.46 -5.77 -12.07
C ILE A 555 19.65 -6.92 -11.47
N ASP A 556 19.95 -7.35 -10.24
CA ASP A 556 19.25 -8.49 -9.62
C ASP A 556 17.80 -8.16 -9.23
N GLN A 557 17.51 -6.92 -8.84
CA GLN A 557 16.14 -6.43 -8.69
C GLN A 557 15.38 -6.48 -10.04
N ALA A 558 16.01 -6.04 -11.14
CA ALA A 558 15.43 -6.13 -12.47
C ALA A 558 15.19 -7.59 -12.92
N LYS A 559 16.12 -8.52 -12.63
CA LYS A 559 15.95 -9.95 -12.88
C LYS A 559 14.75 -10.51 -12.12
N SER A 560 14.63 -10.21 -10.83
CA SER A 560 13.52 -10.67 -9.99
C SER A 560 12.17 -10.20 -10.55
N ASN A 561 12.04 -8.90 -10.85
CA ASN A 561 10.84 -8.30 -11.43
C ASN A 561 10.49 -8.90 -12.80
N ALA A 562 11.48 -9.20 -13.63
CA ALA A 562 11.27 -9.82 -14.95
C ALA A 562 10.85 -11.30 -14.84
N ILE A 563 11.47 -12.08 -13.94
CA ILE A 563 11.10 -13.48 -13.66
C ILE A 563 9.68 -13.59 -13.11
N GLN A 564 9.28 -12.66 -12.24
CA GLN A 564 7.90 -12.55 -11.74
C GLN A 564 6.93 -12.22 -12.90
N SER A 565 7.23 -11.20 -13.70
CA SER A 565 6.42 -10.81 -14.87
C SER A 565 6.22 -11.94 -15.89
N ILE A 566 7.27 -12.73 -16.14
CA ILE A 566 7.22 -13.94 -16.97
C ILE A 566 6.33 -15.01 -16.34
N THR A 567 6.44 -15.21 -15.02
CA THR A 567 5.66 -16.19 -14.27
C THR A 567 4.17 -15.87 -14.30
N ASP A 568 3.79 -14.63 -14.04
CA ASP A 568 2.39 -14.20 -13.98
C ASP A 568 1.72 -14.23 -15.35
N ALA A 569 2.43 -13.78 -16.40
CA ALA A 569 1.93 -13.85 -17.79
C ALA A 569 1.71 -15.30 -18.27
N ILE A 570 2.57 -16.23 -17.87
CA ILE A 570 2.37 -17.66 -18.15
C ILE A 570 1.22 -18.23 -17.33
N GLN A 571 1.12 -17.91 -16.04
CA GLN A 571 0.07 -18.42 -15.16
C GLN A 571 -1.32 -17.97 -15.62
N HIS A 572 -1.50 -16.69 -15.98
CA HIS A 572 -2.75 -16.16 -16.50
C HIS A 572 -3.28 -16.97 -17.71
N MET A 573 -2.42 -17.28 -18.68
CA MET A 573 -2.80 -18.10 -19.84
C MET A 573 -3.06 -19.57 -19.47
N ILE A 574 -2.33 -20.14 -18.51
CA ILE A 574 -2.62 -21.48 -17.99
C ILE A 574 -4.03 -21.52 -17.39
N ASP A 575 -4.42 -20.47 -16.66
CA ASP A 575 -5.75 -20.34 -16.08
C ASP A 575 -6.85 -20.13 -17.14
N GLU A 576 -6.60 -19.34 -18.19
CA GLU A 576 -7.48 -19.26 -19.37
C GLU A 576 -7.66 -20.64 -20.06
N ILE A 577 -6.57 -21.38 -20.27
CA ILE A 577 -6.57 -22.72 -20.87
C ILE A 577 -7.36 -23.71 -20.00
N ASN A 578 -7.18 -23.65 -18.68
CA ASN A 578 -7.91 -24.47 -17.72
C ASN A 578 -9.41 -24.14 -17.71
N ALA A 579 -9.77 -22.85 -17.72
CA ALA A 579 -11.15 -22.36 -17.72
C ALA A 579 -11.90 -22.64 -19.04
N SER A 580 -11.19 -22.81 -20.15
CA SER A 580 -11.78 -23.14 -21.45
C SER A 580 -12.61 -24.43 -21.40
N LYS A 581 -13.83 -24.38 -21.94
CA LYS A 581 -14.74 -25.54 -22.07
C LYS A 581 -14.62 -26.25 -23.42
N ASP A 582 -13.92 -25.64 -24.38
CA ASP A 582 -13.82 -26.11 -25.77
C ASP A 582 -12.55 -26.96 -26.04
N LEU A 583 -11.54 -26.86 -25.17
CA LEU A 583 -10.31 -27.65 -25.24
C LEU A 583 -10.47 -28.99 -24.51
N THR A 584 -10.05 -30.09 -25.14
CA THR A 584 -9.94 -31.38 -24.44
C THR A 584 -8.78 -31.38 -23.44
N ASP A 585 -8.83 -32.24 -22.41
CA ASP A 585 -7.79 -32.32 -21.38
C ASP A 585 -6.39 -32.56 -21.97
N LYS A 586 -6.30 -33.34 -23.05
CA LYS A 586 -5.05 -33.56 -23.79
C LYS A 586 -4.54 -32.28 -24.45
N GLU A 587 -5.41 -31.50 -25.07
CA GLU A 587 -5.04 -30.23 -25.74
C GLU A 587 -4.65 -29.18 -24.71
N LYS A 588 -5.31 -29.14 -23.55
CA LYS A 588 -4.87 -28.33 -22.39
C LYS A 588 -3.48 -28.74 -21.93
N GLN A 589 -3.24 -30.04 -21.70
CA GLN A 589 -1.95 -30.56 -21.27
C GLN A 589 -0.82 -30.26 -22.29
N GLU A 590 -1.08 -30.45 -23.58
CA GLU A 590 -0.13 -30.12 -24.66
C GLU A 590 0.14 -28.62 -24.81
N ALA A 591 -0.80 -27.74 -24.42
CA ALA A 591 -0.61 -26.29 -24.42
C ALA A 591 0.18 -25.83 -23.17
N ILE A 592 -0.24 -26.26 -21.98
CA ILE A 592 0.41 -25.96 -20.69
C ILE A 592 1.87 -26.44 -20.69
N SER A 593 2.16 -27.61 -21.25
CA SER A 593 3.53 -28.12 -21.39
C SER A 593 4.42 -27.19 -22.22
N LYS A 594 3.92 -26.61 -23.31
CA LYS A 594 4.67 -25.66 -24.15
C LYS A 594 4.86 -24.30 -23.47
N LEU A 595 3.88 -23.86 -22.67
CA LEU A 595 3.99 -22.66 -21.85
C LEU A 595 5.01 -22.82 -20.72
N ASN A 596 5.05 -23.97 -20.05
CA ASN A 596 6.07 -24.25 -19.02
C ASN A 596 7.48 -24.33 -19.63
N GLN A 597 7.64 -24.96 -20.79
CA GLN A 597 8.93 -24.96 -21.52
C GLN A 597 9.37 -23.53 -21.90
N LEU A 598 8.46 -22.68 -22.38
CA LEU A 598 8.74 -21.27 -22.67
C LEU A 598 9.11 -20.49 -21.41
N LYS A 599 8.42 -20.74 -20.28
CA LYS A 599 8.71 -20.14 -18.97
C LYS A 599 10.12 -20.48 -18.51
N GLU A 600 10.51 -21.75 -18.53
CA GLU A 600 11.84 -22.20 -18.13
C GLU A 600 12.94 -21.57 -19.01
N GLN A 601 12.74 -21.55 -20.32
CA GLN A 601 13.68 -20.93 -21.27
C GLN A 601 13.84 -19.42 -21.01
N ALA A 602 12.74 -18.69 -20.83
CA ALA A 602 12.76 -17.26 -20.57
C ALA A 602 13.39 -16.92 -19.21
N ILE A 603 13.06 -17.65 -18.14
CA ILE A 603 13.66 -17.46 -16.81
C ILE A 603 15.18 -17.70 -16.86
N GLN A 604 15.63 -18.78 -17.51
CA GLN A 604 17.07 -19.02 -17.66
C GLN A 604 17.77 -17.93 -18.49
N ALA A 605 17.09 -17.32 -19.47
CA ALA A 605 17.66 -16.22 -20.24
C ALA A 605 17.82 -14.94 -19.40
N ILE A 606 16.81 -14.59 -18.59
CA ILE A 606 16.87 -13.46 -17.64
C ILE A 606 17.96 -13.69 -16.57
N GLN A 607 18.10 -14.91 -16.05
CA GLN A 607 19.14 -15.24 -15.06
C GLN A 607 20.56 -15.03 -15.62
N ARG A 608 20.79 -15.41 -16.89
CA ARG A 608 22.08 -15.27 -17.59
C ARG A 608 22.42 -13.83 -18.00
N ALA A 609 21.43 -12.95 -18.13
CA ALA A 609 21.65 -11.56 -18.52
C ALA A 609 22.61 -10.84 -17.55
N GLN A 610 23.49 -10.00 -18.09
CA GLN A 610 24.49 -9.24 -17.33
C GLN A 610 24.16 -7.74 -17.28
N SER A 611 23.13 -7.28 -17.99
CA SER A 611 22.69 -5.88 -17.99
C SER A 611 21.16 -5.75 -18.01
N ILE A 612 20.65 -4.57 -17.65
CA ILE A 612 19.20 -4.27 -17.65
C ILE A 612 18.65 -4.15 -19.08
N ASP A 613 19.48 -3.77 -20.04
CA ASP A 613 19.14 -3.79 -21.47
C ASP A 613 18.96 -5.23 -21.98
N GLU A 614 19.83 -6.17 -21.59
CA GLU A 614 19.66 -7.59 -21.89
C GLU A 614 18.39 -8.17 -21.23
N ILE A 615 18.12 -7.82 -19.97
CA ILE A 615 16.89 -8.23 -19.26
C ILE A 615 15.66 -7.76 -20.03
N THR A 616 15.67 -6.51 -20.49
CA THR A 616 14.59 -5.93 -21.29
C THR A 616 14.46 -6.61 -22.66
N GLN A 617 15.58 -6.87 -23.34
CA GLN A 617 15.61 -7.57 -24.62
C GLN A 617 15.05 -9.00 -24.51
N GLN A 618 15.43 -9.76 -23.48
CA GLN A 618 14.91 -11.11 -23.24
C GLN A 618 13.42 -11.10 -22.89
N LEU A 619 12.97 -10.11 -22.10
CA LEU A 619 11.57 -9.95 -21.75
C LEU A 619 10.70 -9.55 -22.97
N ASP A 620 11.23 -8.77 -23.91
CA ASP A 620 10.56 -8.48 -25.19
C ASP A 620 10.60 -9.65 -26.18
N GLN A 621 11.68 -10.45 -26.20
CA GLN A 621 11.70 -11.72 -26.94
C GLN A 621 10.63 -12.68 -26.39
N PHE A 622 10.48 -12.77 -25.07
CA PHE A 622 9.40 -13.52 -24.42
C PHE A 622 8.01 -12.99 -24.82
N LYS A 623 7.76 -11.67 -24.82
CA LYS A 623 6.50 -11.07 -25.33
C LYS A 623 6.20 -11.42 -26.80
N ALA A 624 7.23 -11.58 -27.63
CA ALA A 624 7.05 -12.02 -29.02
C ALA A 624 6.72 -13.52 -29.11
N GLN A 625 7.45 -14.36 -28.37
CA GLN A 625 7.28 -15.82 -28.35
C GLN A 625 5.93 -16.23 -27.75
N ILE A 626 5.53 -15.65 -26.62
CA ILE A 626 4.26 -15.94 -25.94
C ILE A 626 3.05 -15.70 -26.85
N LYS A 627 3.10 -14.61 -27.65
CA LYS A 627 2.08 -14.24 -28.63
C LYS A 627 2.01 -15.22 -29.81
N ALA A 628 3.15 -15.80 -30.21
CA ALA A 628 3.22 -16.81 -31.28
C ALA A 628 2.81 -18.22 -30.81
N VAL A 629 2.96 -18.53 -29.52
CA VAL A 629 2.58 -19.83 -28.92
C VAL A 629 1.06 -19.94 -28.65
N ASN A 630 0.35 -18.81 -28.53
CA ASN A 630 -1.08 -18.71 -28.18
C ASN A 630 -1.95 -19.86 -28.75
N PRO A 631 -2.43 -20.79 -27.90
CA PRO A 631 -3.17 -21.97 -28.35
C PRO A 631 -4.57 -21.64 -28.87
N PHE A 632 -5.20 -20.55 -28.39
CA PHE A 632 -6.53 -20.13 -28.83
C PHE A 632 -6.55 -19.73 -30.31
N ALA A 633 -5.44 -19.23 -30.87
CA ALA A 633 -5.34 -18.95 -32.29
C ALA A 633 -5.43 -20.22 -33.16
N LYS A 634 -4.85 -21.34 -32.68
CA LYS A 634 -4.91 -22.64 -33.38
C LYS A 634 -6.28 -23.31 -33.23
N GLU A 635 -6.89 -23.22 -32.04
CA GLU A 635 -8.25 -23.73 -31.86
C GLU A 635 -9.29 -22.90 -32.64
N LEU A 636 -9.10 -21.58 -32.75
CA LEU A 636 -9.96 -20.74 -33.58
C LEU A 636 -9.95 -21.19 -35.06
N GLU A 637 -8.79 -21.48 -35.64
CA GLU A 637 -8.73 -22.07 -36.98
C GLU A 637 -9.42 -23.44 -37.07
N LYS A 638 -9.20 -24.32 -36.09
CA LYS A 638 -9.80 -25.66 -36.04
C LYS A 638 -11.34 -25.58 -35.95
N ARG A 639 -11.86 -24.67 -35.13
CA ARG A 639 -13.30 -24.38 -35.02
C ARG A 639 -13.88 -23.79 -36.30
N LYS A 640 -13.19 -22.82 -36.95
CA LYS A 640 -13.58 -22.28 -38.27
C LYS A 640 -13.70 -23.39 -39.32
N LYS A 641 -12.69 -24.24 -39.43
CA LYS A 641 -12.65 -25.37 -40.37
C LYS A 641 -13.80 -26.36 -40.11
N SER A 642 -14.10 -26.67 -38.84
CA SER A 642 -15.24 -27.52 -38.46
C SER A 642 -16.60 -26.88 -38.81
N ALA A 643 -16.78 -25.58 -38.52
CA ALA A 643 -18.00 -24.85 -38.84
C ALA A 643 -18.25 -24.76 -40.37
N ILE A 644 -17.20 -24.53 -41.16
CA ILE A 644 -17.26 -24.49 -42.62
C ILE A 644 -17.61 -25.87 -43.23
N SER A 645 -17.30 -26.98 -42.56
CA SER A 645 -17.84 -28.30 -42.95
C SER A 645 -19.33 -28.36 -42.65
N LYS A 646 -19.73 -28.16 -41.38
CA LYS A 646 -21.12 -28.33 -40.92
C LYS A 646 -22.13 -27.53 -41.74
N ILE A 647 -21.81 -26.30 -42.13
CA ILE A 647 -22.71 -25.47 -42.96
C ILE A 647 -22.88 -26.03 -44.38
N LYS A 648 -21.83 -26.63 -44.97
CA LYS A 648 -21.90 -27.31 -46.28
C LYS A 648 -22.66 -28.62 -46.20
N ASP A 649 -22.48 -29.38 -45.12
CA ASP A 649 -23.18 -30.65 -44.88
C ASP A 649 -24.70 -30.40 -44.78
N ILE A 650 -25.10 -29.43 -43.95
CA ILE A 650 -26.50 -29.01 -43.75
C ILE A 650 -27.10 -28.39 -45.03
N SER A 651 -26.32 -27.58 -45.76
CA SER A 651 -26.71 -27.07 -47.08
C SER A 651 -27.02 -28.20 -48.07
N THR A 652 -26.15 -29.21 -48.14
CA THR A 652 -26.27 -30.31 -49.09
C THR A 652 -27.52 -31.14 -48.83
N ASP A 653 -27.83 -31.45 -47.57
CA ASP A 653 -29.08 -32.09 -47.17
C ASP A 653 -30.31 -31.24 -47.53
N LYS A 654 -30.32 -29.94 -47.16
CA LYS A 654 -31.43 -29.03 -47.48
C LYS A 654 -31.67 -28.88 -48.99
N ILE A 655 -30.61 -28.79 -49.79
CA ILE A 655 -30.66 -28.75 -51.27
C ILE A 655 -31.25 -30.05 -51.82
N ASN A 656 -30.81 -31.22 -51.34
CA ASN A 656 -31.35 -32.51 -51.77
C ASN A 656 -32.85 -32.66 -51.42
N ARG A 657 -33.27 -32.18 -50.24
CA ARG A 657 -34.70 -32.14 -49.85
C ARG A 657 -35.55 -31.26 -50.77
N ILE A 658 -35.03 -30.11 -51.20
CA ILE A 658 -35.71 -29.22 -52.16
C ILE A 658 -35.78 -29.85 -53.56
N LYS A 659 -34.66 -30.40 -54.04
CA LYS A 659 -34.56 -31.07 -55.34
C LYS A 659 -35.54 -32.24 -55.47
N ASN A 660 -35.69 -33.02 -54.40
CA ASN A 660 -36.57 -34.18 -54.34
C ASN A 660 -38.01 -33.86 -53.88
N SER A 661 -38.35 -32.58 -53.67
CA SER A 661 -39.68 -32.15 -53.23
C SER A 661 -40.75 -32.38 -54.31
N THR A 662 -41.94 -32.82 -53.91
CA THR A 662 -43.13 -32.85 -54.79
C THR A 662 -43.75 -31.47 -55.00
N ILE A 663 -43.38 -30.46 -54.20
CA ILE A 663 -43.93 -29.10 -54.23
C ILE A 663 -43.07 -28.20 -55.12
N GLY A 664 -43.70 -27.45 -56.03
CA GLY A 664 -43.09 -26.40 -56.86
C GLY A 664 -42.47 -26.88 -58.17
N THR A 665 -42.34 -25.94 -59.11
CA THR A 665 -41.75 -26.12 -60.44
C THR A 665 -40.22 -26.31 -60.37
N ALA A 666 -39.60 -26.67 -61.50
CA ALA A 666 -38.14 -26.78 -61.61
C ALA A 666 -37.44 -25.45 -61.28
N ASP A 667 -37.97 -24.34 -61.78
CA ASP A 667 -37.37 -23.01 -61.62
C ASP A 667 -37.55 -22.47 -60.19
N GLU A 668 -38.73 -22.65 -59.57
CA GLU A 668 -38.96 -22.31 -58.15
C GLU A 668 -38.04 -23.11 -57.21
N LYS A 669 -37.80 -24.40 -57.53
CA LYS A 669 -36.81 -25.23 -56.82
C LYS A 669 -35.38 -24.73 -57.05
N GLN A 670 -35.02 -24.36 -58.28
CA GLN A 670 -33.68 -23.87 -58.59
C GLN A 670 -33.41 -22.53 -57.91
N ALA A 671 -34.39 -21.62 -57.86
CA ALA A 671 -34.30 -20.37 -57.11
C ALA A 671 -34.06 -20.63 -55.61
N ALA A 672 -34.79 -21.57 -55.01
CA ALA A 672 -34.59 -21.95 -53.61
C ALA A 672 -33.20 -22.60 -53.35
N MET A 673 -32.70 -23.42 -54.27
CA MET A 673 -31.34 -24.00 -54.18
C MET A 673 -30.24 -22.93 -54.35
N ASN A 674 -30.41 -21.99 -55.28
CA ASN A 674 -29.50 -20.85 -55.45
C ASN A 674 -29.44 -20.00 -54.18
N ARG A 675 -30.59 -19.69 -53.58
CA ARG A 675 -30.67 -18.89 -52.34
C ARG A 675 -29.96 -19.55 -51.15
N ILE A 676 -29.92 -20.88 -51.09
CA ILE A 676 -29.12 -21.60 -50.07
C ILE A 676 -27.63 -21.42 -50.33
N ASN A 677 -27.17 -21.53 -51.58
CA ASN A 677 -25.75 -21.34 -51.92
C ASN A 677 -25.26 -19.93 -51.57
N GLU A 678 -26.08 -18.89 -51.77
CA GLU A 678 -25.79 -17.52 -51.33
C GLU A 678 -25.57 -17.44 -49.81
N ILE A 679 -26.50 -18.01 -49.03
CA ILE A 679 -26.44 -18.02 -47.56
C ILE A 679 -25.19 -18.78 -47.07
N VAL A 680 -24.79 -19.87 -47.74
CA VAL A 680 -23.55 -20.60 -47.43
C VAL A 680 -22.32 -19.74 -47.67
N LEU A 681 -22.26 -19.01 -48.79
CA LEU A 681 -21.11 -18.15 -49.13
C LEU A 681 -20.96 -16.98 -48.15
N GLU A 682 -22.07 -16.37 -47.73
CA GLU A 682 -22.08 -15.38 -46.65
C GLU A 682 -21.62 -15.99 -45.32
N THR A 683 -22.20 -17.12 -44.90
CA THR A 683 -21.85 -17.77 -43.62
C THR A 683 -20.37 -18.16 -43.57
N ILE A 684 -19.80 -18.65 -44.68
CA ILE A 684 -18.37 -18.97 -44.76
C ILE A 684 -17.51 -17.70 -44.67
N ARG A 685 -17.94 -16.58 -45.25
CA ARG A 685 -17.26 -15.27 -45.10
C ARG A 685 -17.27 -14.83 -43.63
N ASP A 686 -18.42 -14.92 -42.97
CA ASP A 686 -18.58 -14.48 -41.57
C ASP A 686 -17.79 -15.38 -40.60
N ILE A 687 -17.79 -16.70 -40.80
CA ILE A 687 -16.94 -17.63 -40.06
C ILE A 687 -15.45 -17.33 -40.27
N ASN A 688 -15.03 -17.00 -41.50
CA ASN A 688 -13.64 -16.63 -41.76
C ASN A 688 -13.25 -15.29 -41.10
N ASN A 689 -14.15 -14.31 -41.08
CA ASN A 689 -13.94 -12.99 -40.48
C ASN A 689 -14.00 -13.00 -38.94
N ALA A 690 -14.62 -14.01 -38.31
CA ALA A 690 -14.71 -14.11 -36.86
C ALA A 690 -13.34 -14.09 -36.15
N HIS A 691 -13.20 -13.28 -35.10
CA HIS A 691 -11.99 -13.18 -34.28
C HIS A 691 -12.06 -13.99 -32.98
N THR A 692 -13.24 -14.51 -32.61
CA THR A 692 -13.43 -15.35 -31.41
C THR A 692 -14.21 -16.64 -31.72
N LEU A 693 -14.07 -17.66 -30.86
CA LEU A 693 -14.83 -18.92 -30.98
C LEU A 693 -16.34 -18.69 -30.95
N GLN A 694 -16.81 -17.76 -30.09
CA GLN A 694 -18.22 -17.38 -29.99
C GLN A 694 -18.73 -16.73 -31.29
N GLN A 695 -17.92 -15.92 -31.97
CA GLN A 695 -18.28 -15.33 -33.27
C GLN A 695 -18.38 -16.39 -34.38
N VAL A 696 -17.48 -17.40 -34.38
CA VAL A 696 -17.57 -18.55 -35.31
C VAL A 696 -18.87 -19.33 -35.11
N GLU A 697 -19.26 -19.55 -33.85
CA GLU A 697 -20.49 -20.27 -33.52
C GLU A 697 -21.76 -19.47 -33.81
N ALA A 698 -21.76 -18.16 -33.52
CA ALA A 698 -22.85 -17.27 -33.86
C ALA A 698 -23.09 -17.20 -35.38
N ALA A 699 -22.02 -17.07 -36.18
CA ALA A 699 -22.10 -17.09 -37.64
C ALA A 699 -22.63 -18.44 -38.17
N LEU A 700 -22.11 -19.56 -37.65
CA LEU A 700 -22.59 -20.90 -38.00
C LEU A 700 -24.09 -21.07 -37.70
N ASN A 701 -24.53 -20.74 -36.50
CA ASN A 701 -25.92 -20.92 -36.07
C ASN A 701 -26.88 -20.00 -36.85
N ASN A 702 -26.47 -18.77 -37.15
CA ASN A 702 -27.23 -17.84 -38.00
C ASN A 702 -27.40 -18.42 -39.42
N GLY A 703 -26.31 -18.90 -40.04
CA GLY A 703 -26.36 -19.52 -41.36
C GLY A 703 -27.23 -20.77 -41.40
N ILE A 704 -27.11 -21.66 -40.41
CA ILE A 704 -27.96 -22.86 -40.30
C ILE A 704 -29.44 -22.45 -40.23
N ALA A 705 -29.81 -21.50 -39.39
CA ALA A 705 -31.19 -21.02 -39.29
C ALA A 705 -31.69 -20.44 -40.62
N ARG A 706 -30.87 -19.63 -41.31
CA ARG A 706 -31.19 -19.05 -42.62
C ARG A 706 -31.37 -20.12 -43.71
N ILE A 707 -30.50 -21.13 -43.77
CA ILE A 707 -30.62 -22.26 -44.72
C ILE A 707 -31.88 -23.09 -44.45
N LEU A 708 -32.15 -23.43 -43.19
CA LEU A 708 -33.32 -24.21 -42.82
C LEU A 708 -34.63 -23.45 -43.10
N ALA A 709 -34.64 -22.12 -42.98
CA ALA A 709 -35.77 -21.26 -43.29
C ALA A 709 -36.09 -21.13 -44.79
N VAL A 710 -35.21 -21.52 -45.72
CA VAL A 710 -35.51 -21.45 -47.16
C VAL A 710 -36.65 -22.40 -47.53
N GLN A 711 -37.68 -21.88 -48.20
CA GLN A 711 -38.84 -22.63 -48.69
C GLN A 711 -38.93 -22.52 -50.22
N ILE A 712 -39.67 -23.44 -50.84
CA ILE A 712 -40.01 -23.35 -52.27
C ILE A 712 -41.26 -22.46 -52.35
N VAL A 713 -41.09 -21.23 -52.84
CA VAL A 713 -42.21 -20.31 -53.07
C VAL A 713 -42.97 -20.79 -54.31
N THR A 714 -44.27 -21.01 -54.19
CA THR A 714 -45.11 -21.47 -55.30
C THR A 714 -46.08 -20.39 -55.78
N SER A 715 -46.12 -20.19 -57.10
CA SER A 715 -46.73 -19.03 -57.75
C SER A 715 -48.25 -19.13 -57.92
N ASN A 716 -48.97 -19.35 -56.81
CA ASN A 716 -50.44 -19.40 -56.80
C ASN A 716 -51.05 -17.99 -56.68
N HIS A 717 -51.38 -17.39 -57.83
CA HIS A 717 -52.40 -16.35 -57.90
C HIS A 717 -53.50 -16.73 -58.89
N SER A 718 -54.74 -16.60 -58.44
CA SER A 718 -55.94 -16.92 -59.21
C SER A 718 -56.14 -15.95 -60.36
N LYS A 719 -56.62 -16.45 -61.51
CA LYS A 719 -57.13 -15.62 -62.59
C LYS A 719 -58.26 -14.72 -62.08
N HIS A 720 -58.16 -13.42 -62.35
CA HIS A 720 -59.33 -12.57 -62.56
C HIS A 720 -59.03 -11.54 -63.66
N SER A 721 -60.09 -10.96 -64.23
CA SER A 721 -60.06 -10.15 -65.45
C SER A 721 -59.64 -8.70 -65.22
N SER A 722 -59.50 -7.97 -66.33
CA SER A 722 -59.65 -6.51 -66.45
C SER A 722 -60.98 -6.01 -65.83
N ASP A 723 -61.20 -4.73 -65.52
CA ASP A 723 -60.80 -3.50 -66.23
C ASP A 723 -60.62 -2.24 -65.35
N SER A 724 -60.03 -1.19 -65.96
CA SER A 724 -60.23 0.27 -65.73
C SER A 724 -60.07 0.96 -64.35
N ASP A 725 -59.24 2.02 -64.38
CA ASP A 725 -59.40 3.34 -63.73
C ASP A 725 -59.33 3.53 -62.19
N GLY A 726 -58.89 4.74 -61.79
CA GLY A 726 -59.35 5.41 -60.56
C GLY A 726 -58.28 5.70 -59.49
N GLU A 727 -57.91 6.97 -59.36
CA GLU A 727 -56.90 7.51 -58.42
C GLU A 727 -57.12 7.26 -56.90
N SER A 728 -55.99 7.36 -56.16
CA SER A 728 -55.85 7.98 -54.83
C SER A 728 -56.14 7.23 -53.50
N ASN A 729 -55.16 7.38 -52.59
CA ASN A 729 -55.24 7.48 -51.13
C ASN A 729 -55.54 6.26 -50.22
N SER A 730 -54.43 5.67 -49.76
CA SER A 730 -53.99 5.68 -48.34
C SER A 730 -54.33 4.54 -47.36
N HIS A 731 -53.35 4.31 -46.46
CA HIS A 731 -53.40 3.69 -45.12
C HIS A 731 -53.83 2.23 -44.88
N LEU A 732 -52.85 1.41 -44.46
CA LEU A 732 -52.82 0.39 -43.38
C LEU A 732 -51.46 -0.35 -43.49
N ARG A 733 -50.38 -0.12 -42.73
CA ARG A 733 -50.10 0.18 -41.30
C ARG A 733 -50.21 -1.00 -40.33
N ILE A 734 -49.31 -1.98 -40.47
CA ILE A 734 -48.81 -2.86 -39.40
C ILE A 734 -47.26 -2.91 -39.56
N GLY A 735 -46.42 -2.91 -38.52
CA GLY A 735 -46.74 -2.87 -37.08
C GLY A 735 -45.56 -2.90 -36.09
N TYR A 736 -44.29 -2.94 -36.55
CA TYR A 736 -43.03 -2.84 -35.77
C TYR A 736 -42.72 -3.87 -34.66
N GLY A 737 -41.45 -4.30 -34.65
CA GLY A 737 -40.73 -4.81 -33.48
C GLY A 737 -39.25 -4.46 -33.65
N THR A 738 -38.70 -3.60 -32.80
CA THR A 738 -37.39 -2.94 -33.01
C THR A 738 -36.38 -3.26 -31.92
N VAL A 739 -35.11 -3.45 -32.30
CA VAL A 739 -33.94 -3.23 -31.43
C VAL A 739 -32.93 -2.39 -32.20
N ASN A 740 -32.27 -1.44 -31.52
CA ASN A 740 -31.40 -0.44 -32.13
C ASN A 740 -29.92 -0.83 -32.10
N HIS A 741 -29.19 -0.51 -33.17
CA HIS A 741 -27.78 -0.15 -33.08
C HIS A 741 -27.55 1.18 -33.81
N PRO A 742 -27.03 2.22 -33.14
CA PRO A 742 -26.52 3.41 -33.82
C PRO A 742 -25.08 3.17 -34.28
N PHE A 743 -24.73 3.53 -35.51
CA PHE A 743 -23.72 4.57 -35.76
C PHE A 743 -23.70 5.01 -37.24
N ASN A 744 -24.10 6.27 -37.41
CA ASN A 744 -24.00 7.14 -38.57
C ASN A 744 -22.81 6.91 -39.52
N SER A 745 -23.09 6.85 -40.83
CA SER A 745 -22.24 7.50 -41.85
C SER A 745 -23.12 8.15 -42.92
N SER A 746 -22.82 9.40 -43.28
CA SER A 746 -23.47 10.13 -44.37
C SER A 746 -22.58 10.13 -45.63
N PRO A 747 -23.16 10.11 -46.85
CA PRO A 747 -22.39 9.94 -48.07
C PRO A 747 -21.70 11.23 -48.52
N ILE A 748 -20.40 11.15 -48.82
CA ILE A 748 -19.68 12.14 -49.63
C ILE A 748 -19.08 11.40 -50.83
N GLY A 749 -19.64 11.65 -52.02
CA GLY A 749 -19.21 11.00 -53.25
C GLY A 749 -18.08 11.75 -53.94
N HIS A 750 -17.06 11.02 -54.42
CA HIS A 750 -16.11 11.52 -55.41
C HIS A 750 -16.23 10.72 -56.72
N LYS A 751 -15.96 11.41 -57.83
CA LYS A 751 -16.25 10.95 -59.21
C LYS A 751 -15.04 10.29 -59.87
N LYS A 752 -15.33 9.57 -60.96
CA LYS A 752 -14.41 9.00 -61.99
C LYS A 752 -13.82 7.64 -61.59
N LYS A 753 -13.58 6.72 -62.53
CA LYS A 753 -13.62 6.84 -64.01
C LYS A 753 -14.23 5.58 -64.67
N LEU A 754 -14.54 5.70 -65.96
CA LEU A 754 -15.06 4.64 -66.83
C LEU A 754 -13.90 3.90 -67.55
N ASP A 755 -14.25 2.78 -68.19
CA ASP A 755 -13.49 2.00 -69.18
C ASP A 755 -12.25 1.23 -68.61
N GLN A 756 -11.92 0.02 -69.07
CA GLN A 756 -12.36 -0.72 -70.26
C GLN A 756 -12.40 -2.25 -70.03
N ASP A 757 -12.88 -3.02 -71.02
CA ASP A 757 -13.31 -4.42 -70.95
C ASP A 757 -12.19 -5.49 -70.93
N ASP A 758 -12.51 -6.73 -70.51
CA ASP A 758 -12.28 -7.97 -71.29
C ASP A 758 -12.84 -9.26 -70.61
N GLU A 759 -12.90 -10.36 -71.38
CA GLU A 759 -13.84 -11.49 -71.25
C GLU A 759 -13.45 -12.70 -70.33
N ILE A 760 -14.49 -13.28 -69.69
CA ILE A 760 -14.89 -14.72 -69.67
C ILE A 760 -13.90 -15.83 -69.19
N ASP A 761 -14.19 -16.32 -67.98
CA ASP A 761 -14.27 -17.76 -67.56
C ASP A 761 -12.93 -18.55 -67.37
N PRO A 762 -12.90 -19.86 -66.98
CA PRO A 762 -12.36 -20.19 -65.65
C PRO A 762 -11.38 -21.39 -65.59
N LEU A 763 -11.03 -21.78 -64.35
CA LEU A 763 -10.27 -22.98 -63.94
C LEU A 763 -8.78 -23.01 -64.33
N HIS A 764 -7.92 -23.16 -63.31
CA HIS A 764 -7.09 -24.37 -63.12
C HIS A 764 -6.58 -24.45 -61.66
N MET A 765 -6.15 -25.63 -61.23
CA MET A 765 -5.63 -25.88 -59.88
C MET A 765 -4.14 -26.19 -59.87
N ARG A 766 -3.55 -26.04 -58.66
CA ARG A 766 -2.42 -26.80 -58.08
C ARG A 766 -0.95 -26.38 -58.35
N HIS A 767 -0.31 -26.10 -57.21
CA HIS A 767 1.00 -26.57 -56.72
C HIS A 767 2.27 -25.71 -56.88
N PHE A 768 3.13 -25.90 -55.87
CA PHE A 768 4.43 -25.27 -55.59
C PHE A 768 4.41 -23.75 -55.32
N GLY A 769 5.31 -23.21 -54.50
CA GLY A 769 6.33 -23.87 -53.66
C GLY A 769 7.39 -22.86 -53.21
N ASP A 770 7.83 -22.94 -51.95
CA ASP A 770 8.53 -21.88 -51.21
C ASP A 770 9.68 -21.15 -51.95
N ARG A 771 9.71 -19.82 -51.80
CA ARG A 771 10.97 -19.09 -51.60
C ARG A 771 10.79 -17.73 -50.91
N ILE A 772 11.86 -17.29 -50.25
CA ILE A 772 11.92 -16.16 -49.31
C ILE A 772 12.26 -14.85 -50.04
N GLY A 773 11.67 -13.73 -49.62
CA GLY A 773 12.09 -12.39 -50.06
C GLY A 773 11.31 -11.25 -49.38
N ASN A 774 11.99 -10.44 -48.56
CA ASN A 774 11.42 -9.25 -47.91
C ASN A 774 11.29 -8.07 -48.90
N VAL A 775 10.12 -7.42 -48.95
CA VAL A 775 10.01 -5.97 -49.16
C VAL A 775 8.99 -5.42 -48.14
N ILE A 776 9.18 -4.18 -47.70
CA ILE A 776 8.60 -3.60 -46.48
C ILE A 776 7.77 -2.33 -46.83
N LYS A 777 6.82 -1.98 -45.92
CA LYS A 777 6.12 -0.68 -45.71
C LYS A 777 4.70 -0.46 -46.30
N ASN A 778 3.90 0.16 -45.41
CA ASN A 778 2.81 1.12 -45.64
C ASN A 778 1.42 0.65 -46.12
N ALA A 779 0.63 0.17 -45.16
CA ALA A 779 -0.77 0.59 -45.00
C ALA A 779 -1.09 0.73 -43.51
N LEU A 780 -1.10 1.96 -42.98
CA LEU A 780 -1.35 2.22 -41.56
C LEU A 780 -2.86 2.43 -41.33
N GLY A 781 -3.49 1.57 -40.53
CA GLY A 781 -4.94 1.63 -40.24
C GLY A 781 -5.22 1.28 -38.78
N VAL A 782 -5.26 2.30 -37.92
CA VAL A 782 -5.43 2.15 -36.46
C VAL A 782 -6.88 2.34 -36.05
N VAL A 783 -7.52 1.29 -35.50
CA VAL A 783 -8.54 1.31 -34.43
C VAL A 783 -8.54 -0.09 -33.76
N GLY A 784 -8.75 -0.20 -32.43
CA GLY A 784 -9.45 -1.39 -31.91
C GLY A 784 -8.95 -2.16 -30.67
N ILE A 785 -7.82 -1.84 -30.02
CA ILE A 785 -7.42 -2.51 -28.76
C ILE A 785 -6.96 -1.54 -27.65
N SER A 786 -7.64 -0.40 -27.52
CA SER A 786 -7.39 0.62 -26.50
C SER A 786 -7.94 0.25 -25.11
N GLY A 787 -7.65 -0.97 -24.63
CA GLY A 787 -8.20 -1.50 -23.37
C GLY A 787 -7.22 -2.31 -22.51
N LEU A 788 -6.29 -3.05 -23.12
CA LEU A 788 -5.40 -4.00 -22.39
C LEU A 788 -3.93 -3.55 -22.28
N LEU A 789 -3.59 -2.36 -22.78
CA LEU A 789 -2.28 -1.71 -22.59
C LEU A 789 -2.39 -0.41 -21.76
N ALA A 790 -3.60 0.11 -21.56
CA ALA A 790 -3.83 1.31 -20.76
C ALA A 790 -3.53 1.09 -19.27
N SER A 791 -3.90 -0.08 -18.73
CA SER A 791 -3.60 -0.48 -17.33
C SER A 791 -2.09 -0.55 -17.03
N PHE A 792 -1.28 -1.01 -17.99
CA PHE A 792 0.17 -1.09 -17.85
C PHE A 792 0.82 0.30 -17.75
N TRP A 793 0.36 1.27 -18.55
CA TRP A 793 0.82 2.67 -18.43
C TRP A 793 0.19 3.42 -17.25
N PHE A 794 -1.05 3.11 -16.86
CA PHE A 794 -1.73 3.75 -15.73
C PHE A 794 -1.04 3.45 -14.39
N PHE A 795 -0.51 2.24 -14.22
CA PHE A 795 0.21 1.85 -13.00
C PHE A 795 1.58 2.56 -12.85
N ILE A 796 2.26 2.88 -13.96
CA ILE A 796 3.54 3.59 -13.95
C ILE A 796 3.36 5.12 -13.96
N ALA A 797 2.41 5.63 -14.74
CA ALA A 797 2.16 7.07 -14.85
C ALA A 797 1.71 7.71 -13.52
N LYS A 798 1.00 6.97 -12.66
CA LYS A 798 0.51 7.48 -11.37
C LYS A 798 1.62 7.69 -10.31
N ARG A 799 2.89 7.37 -10.61
CA ARG A 799 4.06 7.62 -9.74
C ARG A 799 5.05 8.65 -10.31
N ARG A 800 4.77 9.30 -11.46
CA ARG A 800 5.63 10.33 -12.06
C ARG A 800 4.86 11.58 -12.52
N ARG A 801 4.73 12.57 -11.62
CA ARG A 801 4.56 14.04 -11.79
C ARG A 801 3.54 14.65 -10.81
N LYS A 802 4.08 15.27 -9.76
CA LYS A 802 3.99 16.72 -9.54
C LYS A 802 5.42 17.22 -9.36
N GLU A 803 5.64 18.51 -9.60
CA GLU A 803 6.92 19.09 -10.07
C GLU A 803 7.32 18.51 -11.46
N ASP A 804 7.71 19.31 -12.46
CA ASP A 804 7.84 20.78 -12.56
C ASP A 804 6.79 21.37 -13.53
N GLU A 805 6.24 22.56 -13.24
CA GLU A 805 5.67 23.47 -14.26
C GLU A 805 5.52 24.94 -13.77
N GLU A 806 6.52 25.42 -13.03
CA GLU A 806 6.92 26.85 -12.95
C GLU A 806 8.39 26.88 -13.44
N GLU A 807 8.90 27.80 -14.26
CA GLU A 807 8.41 29.11 -14.70
C GLU A 807 8.59 29.30 -16.23
N GLU A 808 7.66 29.99 -16.92
CA GLU A 808 7.99 30.91 -18.02
C GLU A 808 6.95 32.05 -18.05
N MET A 809 7.39 33.30 -17.93
CA MET A 809 6.55 34.49 -18.10
C MET A 809 6.80 35.13 -19.48
N GLU A 810 5.73 35.49 -20.21
CA GLU A 810 5.35 36.90 -20.40
C GLU A 810 4.14 37.12 -21.34
N ILE A 811 3.28 38.06 -20.93
CA ILE A 811 2.58 39.08 -21.74
C ILE A 811 2.02 38.68 -23.12
N ARG A 812 0.68 38.61 -23.21
CA ARG A 812 -0.05 39.36 -24.27
C ARG A 812 -1.50 39.72 -23.94
N ASP A 813 -1.78 41.02 -23.91
CA ASP A 813 -3.14 41.56 -23.97
C ASP A 813 -3.85 41.21 -25.30
N ASN A 814 -5.10 40.72 -25.24
CA ASN A 814 -6.20 41.55 -25.74
C ASN A 814 -7.63 41.17 -25.34
N SER A 815 -8.42 42.25 -25.25
CA SER A 815 -9.87 42.35 -25.05
C SER A 815 -10.79 41.49 -25.93
N LYS A 816 -11.96 41.11 -25.37
CA LYS A 816 -13.28 41.25 -26.02
C LYS A 816 -14.47 41.05 -25.07
N ASP A 817 -15.39 42.01 -25.08
CA ASP A 817 -16.70 41.93 -24.41
C ASP A 817 -17.61 40.80 -24.92
N LYS A 818 -18.50 40.31 -24.04
CA LYS A 818 -19.96 40.48 -24.25
C LYS A 818 -20.81 40.30 -22.99
N LYS A 819 -21.88 41.10 -22.90
CA LYS A 819 -22.79 41.25 -21.75
C LYS A 819 -24.00 40.30 -21.81
N LYS A 820 -24.47 39.88 -20.63
CA LYS A 820 -25.86 39.58 -20.13
C LYS A 820 -25.70 38.53 -19.00
N GLY A 821 -26.29 38.60 -17.80
CA GLY A 821 -27.55 39.22 -17.35
C GLY A 821 -28.56 38.09 -17.01
N SER A 822 -29.26 38.02 -15.86
CA SER A 822 -29.45 39.02 -14.77
C SER A 822 -30.10 38.37 -13.51
N ILE A 823 -29.91 38.97 -12.31
CA ILE A 823 -30.89 39.12 -11.17
C ILE A 823 -31.41 37.82 -10.48
N GLU A 824 -31.59 37.69 -9.13
CA GLU A 824 -31.41 38.54 -7.92
C GLU A 824 -30.89 37.62 -6.76
N GLY A 825 -30.31 38.06 -5.63
CA GLY A 825 -29.92 39.41 -5.18
C GLY A 825 -30.40 39.84 -3.77
N THR A 826 -30.52 38.92 -2.80
CA THR A 826 -30.74 39.26 -1.37
C THR A 826 -29.62 40.17 -0.82
N LYS A 827 -29.97 41.08 0.09
CA LYS A 827 -29.15 42.25 0.46
C LYS A 827 -28.79 42.24 1.94
N HIS A 828 -27.64 42.82 2.29
CA HIS A 828 -27.53 43.91 3.27
C HIS A 828 -26.29 44.78 2.94
N LEU A 829 -26.18 45.98 3.54
CA LEU A 829 -25.37 47.10 3.02
C LEU A 829 -24.04 47.31 3.76
N PRO A 830 -23.01 47.87 3.09
CA PRO A 830 -21.73 48.25 3.71
C PRO A 830 -21.73 49.69 4.25
N LEU A 831 -20.71 50.03 5.06
CA LEU A 831 -20.35 51.41 5.39
C LEU A 831 -18.89 51.69 4.98
N LEU A 832 -18.68 52.82 4.32
CA LEU A 832 -17.38 53.39 3.99
C LEU A 832 -17.17 54.67 4.81
N PHE A 833 -15.96 54.90 5.31
CA PHE A 833 -15.41 56.26 5.43
C PHE A 833 -13.88 56.24 5.40
N ALA A 834 -13.29 57.21 4.69
CA ALA A 834 -11.84 57.43 4.61
C ALA A 834 -11.54 58.93 4.50
N LYS A 835 -10.69 59.46 5.40
CA LYS A 835 -10.11 60.83 5.48
C LYS A 835 -9.34 60.95 6.82
N ARG A 836 -8.32 61.81 7.00
CA ARG A 836 -7.56 62.72 6.10
C ARG A 836 -6.20 63.05 6.77
N ARG A 837 -5.23 63.58 6.02
CA ARG A 837 -4.03 64.25 6.59
C ARG A 837 -4.38 65.63 7.17
N ARG A 838 -3.66 66.07 8.22
CA ARG A 838 -2.90 67.35 8.25
C ARG A 838 -1.90 67.41 9.41
N LYS A 839 -0.97 68.36 9.33
CA LYS A 839 -0.05 68.84 10.38
C LYS A 839 -0.59 70.17 10.95
N GLU A 840 0.05 70.65 12.02
CA GLU A 840 0.38 72.04 12.42
C GLU A 840 0.47 72.01 13.98
N ASP A 841 1.66 72.03 14.61
CA ASP A 841 2.48 73.20 15.05
C ASP A 841 1.98 73.72 16.44
N GLU A 842 2.75 74.23 17.42
CA GLU A 842 4.20 74.44 17.66
C GLU A 842 4.45 74.59 19.22
N GLU A 843 5.58 75.18 19.67
CA GLU A 843 5.89 75.68 21.05
C GLU A 843 6.17 74.64 22.21
N ASP A 844 7.20 74.78 23.09
CA ASP A 844 8.41 75.63 23.01
C ASP A 844 9.60 75.22 23.95
N VAL A 845 10.84 75.57 23.52
CA VAL A 845 12.04 76.08 24.27
C VAL A 845 12.46 75.51 25.66
N THR A 846 13.71 75.04 25.90
CA THR A 846 15.01 75.80 26.13
C THR A 846 16.20 74.76 26.04
N ILE A 847 17.33 74.97 25.31
CA ILE A 847 18.60 75.70 25.65
C ILE A 847 19.45 74.99 26.75
N GLU A 848 20.78 74.82 26.75
CA GLU A 848 22.01 75.22 25.97
C GLU A 848 23.15 74.20 26.34
N GLU A 849 24.35 74.01 25.73
CA GLU A 849 25.00 74.33 24.43
C GLU A 849 26.38 73.58 24.31
N LYS A 850 27.02 73.57 23.10
CA LYS A 850 28.50 73.46 22.81
C LYS A 850 29.24 72.14 23.19
N ASP A 851 30.39 71.76 22.62
CA ASP A 851 31.17 72.25 21.45
C ASP A 851 31.96 71.12 20.73
N SER A 852 32.66 71.46 19.64
CA SER A 852 33.39 70.56 18.71
C SER A 852 34.77 70.01 19.16
N LEU A 853 35.22 68.89 18.55
CA LEU A 853 36.52 68.63 17.87
C LEU A 853 36.81 67.10 17.70
N ASN A 854 37.80 66.62 16.92
CA ASN A 854 37.95 66.58 15.44
C ASN A 854 39.07 65.55 15.07
N ASN A 855 39.24 65.21 13.78
CA ASN A 855 40.34 64.43 13.16
C ASN A 855 40.40 62.90 13.44
N GLY A 856 40.88 62.05 12.50
CA GLY A 856 41.25 62.34 11.10
C GLY A 856 41.85 61.17 10.28
N GLU A 857 41.50 61.16 8.99
CA GLU A 857 42.26 60.77 7.77
C GLU A 857 43.08 59.47 7.63
N SER A 858 42.67 58.61 6.67
CA SER A 858 43.48 58.04 5.56
C SER A 858 42.54 57.26 4.61
N LEU A 859 42.55 57.28 3.26
CA LEU A 859 43.55 57.42 2.19
C LEU A 859 44.54 56.22 2.11
N ASP A 860 44.69 55.47 1.00
CA ASP A 860 44.10 55.61 -0.35
C ASP A 860 44.25 54.32 -1.21
N LYS A 861 43.50 54.23 -2.32
CA LYS A 861 43.76 53.48 -3.59
C LYS A 861 43.96 51.94 -3.68
N VAL A 862 43.13 51.37 -4.58
CA VAL A 862 43.47 50.53 -5.77
C VAL A 862 43.34 48.99 -5.73
N LYS A 863 42.33 48.52 -6.50
CA LYS A 863 42.24 47.34 -7.40
C LYS A 863 42.91 46.00 -7.00
N HIS A 864 42.15 44.90 -7.10
CA HIS A 864 42.21 44.00 -8.28
C HIS A 864 41.05 42.99 -8.37
N THR A 865 40.85 42.43 -9.57
CA THR A 865 39.89 41.36 -9.90
C THR A 865 40.47 39.94 -9.67
N PRO A 866 39.65 38.90 -9.46
CA PRO A 866 40.13 37.58 -8.99
C PRO A 866 40.46 36.58 -10.12
N PHE A 867 41.43 35.68 -9.87
CA PHE A 867 41.30 34.22 -10.08
C PHE A 867 42.53 33.42 -9.59
N PHE A 868 42.29 32.13 -9.26
CA PHE A 868 43.21 31.00 -9.06
C PHE A 868 44.19 30.93 -7.86
N LEU A 869 44.02 29.81 -7.14
CA LEU A 869 44.91 29.04 -6.24
C LEU A 869 46.33 28.77 -6.84
N PRO A 870 47.38 28.33 -6.08
CA PRO A 870 47.28 27.45 -4.89
C PRO A 870 48.31 27.62 -3.74
N LYS A 871 48.06 26.98 -2.57
CA LYS A 871 49.11 26.52 -1.64
C LYS A 871 48.75 25.21 -0.92
N ARG A 872 49.79 24.46 -0.52
CA ARG A 872 49.77 23.29 0.40
C ARG A 872 50.37 23.70 1.75
N ARG A 873 49.88 23.15 2.88
CA ARG A 873 50.65 22.30 3.84
C ARG A 873 49.78 21.85 5.03
N ARG A 874 50.35 21.02 5.92
CA ARG A 874 49.68 20.10 6.86
C ARG A 874 49.78 20.58 8.33
N LYS A 875 48.86 20.02 9.14
CA LYS A 875 49.00 19.45 10.51
C LYS A 875 49.35 20.33 11.72
N GLU A 876 49.22 19.64 12.89
CA GLU A 876 49.52 20.01 14.27
C GLU A 876 48.41 20.80 15.01
N ASP A 877 47.93 20.38 16.20
CA ASP A 877 47.40 19.08 16.73
C ASP A 877 46.69 19.42 18.11
N GLU A 878 46.29 18.43 18.95
CA GLU A 878 45.69 18.53 20.32
C GLU A 878 44.23 19.11 20.42
N GLU A 879 43.26 18.66 21.25
CA GLU A 879 43.18 18.03 22.62
C GLU A 879 43.26 19.06 23.79
N ASP A 880 42.46 19.02 24.87
CA ASP A 880 41.30 18.17 25.25
C ASP A 880 40.37 18.86 26.30
N VAL A 881 39.35 18.16 26.84
CA VAL A 881 38.90 18.06 28.27
C VAL A 881 37.40 17.72 28.42
N GLU A 882 37.09 16.67 29.21
CA GLU A 882 35.74 16.15 29.51
C GLU A 882 35.26 16.49 30.96
N VAL A 883 34.75 15.51 31.75
CA VAL A 883 34.53 15.51 33.23
C VAL A 883 33.29 16.29 33.78
N THR A 884 32.35 15.74 34.59
CA THR A 884 32.02 14.36 35.07
C THR A 884 30.60 14.24 35.72
N ASN A 885 30.10 12.99 35.80
CA ASN A 885 29.43 12.24 36.92
C ASN A 885 28.04 12.56 37.57
N GLU A 886 27.15 11.55 37.46
CA GLU A 886 26.53 10.69 38.52
C GLU A 886 25.44 11.10 39.56
N ASN A 887 24.54 10.12 39.82
CA ASN A 887 23.90 9.71 41.11
C ASN A 887 22.89 10.66 41.84
N THR A 888 21.85 10.21 42.58
CA THR A 888 21.15 8.91 42.82
C THR A 888 19.64 9.18 43.11
N ASP A 889 18.77 8.14 43.18
CA ASP A 889 18.07 7.79 44.45
C ASP A 889 17.10 6.58 44.38
N GLU A 890 16.89 5.95 45.54
CA GLU A 890 16.12 4.70 45.70
C GLU A 890 14.59 4.89 45.83
N LYS A 891 13.81 3.86 45.47
CA LYS A 891 12.68 3.41 46.32
C LYS A 891 12.27 1.94 46.16
N VAL A 892 12.29 1.25 47.30
CA VAL A 892 11.99 -0.18 47.49
C VAL A 892 10.48 -0.44 47.53
N LEU A 893 9.99 -1.58 47.00
CA LEU A 893 9.01 -2.48 47.66
C LEU A 893 8.70 -3.80 46.88
N LYS A 894 9.40 -4.87 47.27
CA LYS A 894 8.96 -6.29 47.41
C LYS A 894 8.60 -7.16 46.19
N ASP A 895 9.49 -8.12 45.97
CA ASP A 895 9.27 -9.57 46.09
C ASP A 895 8.06 -10.22 45.38
N ASN A 896 8.36 -11.07 44.39
CA ASN A 896 7.88 -12.45 44.43
C ASN A 896 8.89 -13.40 43.75
N GLU A 897 8.95 -14.65 44.19
CA GLU A 897 10.04 -15.58 43.85
C GLU A 897 9.84 -16.33 42.51
N HIS A 898 10.90 -16.47 41.71
CA HIS A 898 11.54 -17.77 41.39
C HIS A 898 12.63 -17.64 40.30
N SER A 899 13.70 -18.44 40.43
CA SER A 899 14.82 -18.53 39.47
C SER A 899 14.46 -19.30 38.19
N PRO A 900 15.22 -19.07 37.11
CA PRO A 900 15.82 -20.20 36.40
C PRO A 900 17.31 -20.01 36.10
N LEU A 901 18.09 -21.08 36.19
CA LEU A 901 19.46 -21.16 35.68
C LEU A 901 19.48 -21.85 34.32
N LEU A 902 20.22 -21.27 33.38
CA LEU A 902 20.94 -21.88 32.25
C LEU A 902 20.21 -22.89 31.34
N ILE A 903 20.27 -22.63 30.02
CA ILE A 903 21.13 -23.41 29.10
C ILE A 903 21.25 -22.69 27.74
N ALA A 904 22.45 -22.76 27.15
CA ALA A 904 22.82 -22.02 25.95
C ALA A 904 22.18 -22.55 24.66
N LYS A 905 22.21 -21.71 23.61
CA LYS A 905 22.01 -22.13 22.22
C LYS A 905 23.18 -21.64 21.36
N ARG A 906 23.83 -22.55 20.64
CA ARG A 906 25.08 -22.32 19.91
C ARG A 906 24.88 -21.44 18.67
N ARG A 907 25.78 -20.49 18.42
CA ARG A 907 26.16 -20.07 17.06
C ARG A 907 27.02 -21.16 16.41
N LYS A 908 27.18 -21.14 15.09
CA LYS A 908 27.78 -22.24 14.32
C LYS A 908 28.37 -21.72 13.02
N ASP A 909 29.61 -21.28 13.12
CA ASP A 909 30.35 -20.68 12.02
C ASP A 909 31.32 -21.69 11.39
N LYS A 910 31.75 -21.41 10.17
CA LYS A 910 32.75 -22.17 9.40
C LYS A 910 34.01 -21.32 9.30
N GLU A 911 35.15 -21.98 9.23
CA GLU A 911 36.28 -21.47 8.46
C GLU A 911 36.66 -22.53 7.41
N GLU A 912 36.74 -22.07 6.15
CA GLU A 912 37.67 -22.57 5.13
C GLU A 912 38.93 -21.70 5.30
N ASP A 913 40.17 -22.12 5.05
CA ASP A 913 40.77 -22.69 3.83
C ASP A 913 42.18 -23.26 4.20
N VAL A 914 43.11 -23.79 3.38
CA VAL A 914 43.33 -23.82 1.92
C VAL A 914 44.26 -25.02 1.55
N GLU A 915 44.27 -25.47 0.28
CA GLU A 915 45.30 -26.30 -0.44
C GLU A 915 45.81 -27.64 0.19
N THR A 916 46.04 -28.75 -0.54
CA THR A 916 46.61 -28.90 -1.90
C THR A 916 46.13 -30.21 -2.61
N THR A 917 46.70 -30.50 -3.80
CA THR A 917 46.20 -31.46 -4.81
C THR A 917 46.73 -32.92 -4.76
N THR A 918 46.14 -33.78 -5.62
CA THR A 918 46.55 -35.15 -6.07
C THR A 918 46.06 -36.34 -5.22
N SER A 919 45.69 -37.51 -5.76
CA SER A 919 45.37 -37.93 -7.15
C SER A 919 44.79 -39.37 -7.17
N ILE A 920 44.04 -39.73 -8.24
CA ILE A 920 43.76 -41.13 -8.70
C ILE A 920 42.87 -41.98 -7.77
N GLU A 921 42.09 -42.99 -8.19
CA GLU A 921 41.27 -43.29 -9.38
C GLU A 921 40.57 -44.64 -9.09
N SER A 922 39.33 -44.89 -9.58
CA SER A 922 38.69 -46.23 -9.70
C SER A 922 38.42 -47.04 -8.39
N LYS A 923 37.46 -47.98 -8.30
CA LYS A 923 36.10 -48.19 -8.86
C LYS A 923 35.57 -49.52 -8.27
N ASP A 924 34.25 -49.65 -8.11
CA ASP A 924 33.49 -50.93 -8.03
C ASP A 924 33.88 -51.87 -6.83
N GLU A 925 33.12 -52.87 -6.33
CA GLU A 925 31.73 -53.31 -6.50
C GLU A 925 31.25 -54.13 -5.24
N ASP A 926 30.03 -54.68 -5.26
CA ASP A 926 29.51 -55.85 -4.51
C ASP A 926 29.41 -55.94 -2.94
N VAL A 927 28.17 -55.69 -2.49
CA VAL A 927 27.28 -56.56 -1.65
C VAL A 927 27.79 -58.01 -1.45
N PRO A 928 27.81 -58.65 -0.23
CA PRO A 928 26.57 -59.29 0.29
C PRO A 928 26.39 -59.71 1.79
N LEU A 929 25.10 -59.80 2.17
CA LEU A 929 24.42 -60.87 2.96
C LEU A 929 24.57 -61.07 4.51
N LEU A 930 23.56 -61.80 5.02
CA LEU A 930 23.42 -62.58 6.28
C LEU A 930 22.86 -61.88 7.56
N LEU A 931 22.00 -62.51 8.40
CA LEU A 931 21.04 -63.62 8.19
C LEU A 931 19.99 -63.78 9.34
N ALA A 932 18.69 -63.58 9.03
CA ALA A 932 17.50 -64.14 9.75
C ALA A 932 17.26 -63.67 11.24
N LYS A 933 16.16 -64.00 11.96
CA LYS A 933 15.13 -65.07 11.79
C LYS A 933 13.82 -64.81 12.60
N LYS A 934 12.64 -65.03 11.99
CA LYS A 934 11.28 -65.17 12.61
C LYS A 934 10.68 -63.89 13.27
N LYS A 935 9.34 -63.71 13.38
CA LYS A 935 8.17 -64.58 13.08
C LYS A 935 6.90 -63.75 12.74
N ASN A 936 6.10 -64.22 11.77
CA ASN A 936 4.65 -63.98 11.50
C ASN A 936 4.09 -62.53 11.50
N GLN A 937 3.41 -62.02 10.46
CA GLN A 937 2.08 -62.43 9.92
C GLN A 937 0.89 -62.22 10.90
N LYS A 938 -0.25 -61.63 10.51
CA LYS A 938 -0.77 -61.33 9.16
C LYS A 938 -1.88 -60.22 9.15
N ASP A 939 -2.06 -59.57 7.99
CA ASP A 939 -3.31 -59.27 7.22
C ASP A 939 -4.67 -59.06 7.95
N ASN A 940 -5.60 -58.18 7.52
CA ASN A 940 -5.58 -57.17 6.45
C ASN A 940 -6.74 -56.14 6.53
N GLN A 941 -6.61 -55.05 5.75
CA GLN A 941 -7.62 -54.39 4.89
C GLN A 941 -9.06 -55.02 4.82
N SER A 942 -10.21 -54.31 4.66
CA SER A 942 -10.49 -52.93 4.21
C SER A 942 -12.01 -52.59 4.13
N LYS A 943 -12.32 -51.31 3.81
CA LYS A 943 -13.44 -50.75 2.98
C LYS A 943 -14.91 -50.67 3.48
N ASP A 944 -15.38 -49.41 3.47
CA ASP A 944 -16.63 -48.83 2.93
C ASP A 944 -18.02 -49.49 3.18
N LYS A 945 -18.94 -48.77 3.86
CA LYS A 945 -20.02 -47.96 3.20
C LYS A 945 -21.05 -47.32 4.16
N LYS A 946 -21.64 -46.22 3.68
CA LYS A 946 -23.02 -45.69 3.92
C LYS A 946 -23.48 -45.28 5.35
N SER A 947 -23.53 -43.95 5.55
CA SER A 947 -24.73 -43.16 5.92
C SER A 947 -25.82 -43.73 6.86
N ALA A 948 -26.13 -43.04 7.98
CA ALA A 948 -27.35 -42.19 8.14
C ALA A 948 -27.78 -41.89 9.61
N SER A 949 -28.31 -40.67 9.81
CA SER A 949 -29.50 -40.32 10.65
C SER A 949 -29.54 -40.52 12.19
N LYS A 950 -29.33 -39.40 12.90
CA LYS A 950 -30.21 -38.77 13.95
C LYS A 950 -30.65 -39.51 15.25
N ASN A 951 -30.71 -38.69 16.32
CA ASN A 951 -31.54 -38.80 17.54
C ASN A 951 -31.17 -39.92 18.54
N THR A 952 -31.32 -39.77 19.87
CA THR A 952 -31.86 -38.69 20.73
C THR A 952 -31.06 -38.65 22.06
N SER A 953 -31.08 -37.59 22.88
CA SER A 953 -32.08 -37.44 23.97
C SER A 953 -31.96 -36.12 24.77
N LYS A 954 -33.08 -35.64 25.32
CA LYS A 954 -33.17 -34.69 26.46
C LYS A 954 -33.14 -35.52 27.78
N LYS A 955 -32.88 -35.04 29.01
CA LYS A 955 -33.49 -33.94 29.81
C LYS A 955 -32.59 -33.66 31.06
N VAL A 956 -32.37 -32.42 31.55
CA VAL A 956 -33.09 -31.66 32.63
C VAL A 956 -33.44 -32.54 33.89
N VAL A 957 -33.25 -32.18 35.18
CA VAL A 957 -33.53 -30.92 35.95
C VAL A 957 -32.78 -30.83 37.33
N ALA A 958 -32.78 -29.61 37.93
CA ALA A 958 -32.77 -29.24 39.38
C ALA A 958 -31.40 -28.99 40.08
N LYS A 959 -31.10 -27.83 40.71
CA LYS A 959 -31.70 -27.10 41.88
C LYS A 959 -31.52 -27.88 43.21
N LYS A 960 -30.77 -27.44 44.25
CA LYS A 960 -30.94 -26.18 45.04
C LYS A 960 -29.86 -26.05 46.16
N LYS A 961 -29.44 -24.81 46.51
CA LYS A 961 -28.93 -24.34 47.86
C LYS A 961 -27.57 -24.95 48.33
N LYS A 962 -26.81 -24.42 49.32
CA LYS A 962 -27.02 -23.33 50.31
C LYS A 962 -25.69 -22.70 50.86
N LYS A 963 -25.47 -21.40 50.64
CA LYS A 963 -25.08 -20.34 51.63
C LYS A 963 -24.08 -20.63 52.79
N LYS A 964 -22.88 -19.99 52.78
CA LYS A 964 -22.12 -19.28 53.86
C LYS A 964 -20.66 -19.05 53.38
N SER A 965 -20.08 -17.84 53.25
CA SER A 965 -19.63 -16.84 54.26
C SER A 965 -18.62 -17.40 55.28
N LYS A 966 -17.38 -16.92 55.40
CA LYS A 966 -16.91 -15.53 55.69
C LYS A 966 -15.51 -15.26 55.06
N LYS A 967 -15.09 -14.01 54.78
CA LYS A 967 -14.18 -13.14 55.59
C LYS A 967 -13.02 -13.89 56.28
N ASN A 968 -11.76 -13.43 56.27
CA ASN A 968 -11.24 -12.07 56.01
C ASN A 968 -9.74 -12.08 55.65
N LYS A 969 -9.26 -11.03 54.96
CA LYS A 969 -7.87 -10.48 54.94
C LYS A 969 -6.66 -11.44 55.04
N LYS A 970 -5.77 -11.36 54.04
CA LYS A 970 -4.74 -10.32 54.14
C LYS A 970 -4.97 -9.31 53.02
#